data_AF-A0A0R2V0Q3-F1
#
_entry.id   AF-A0A0R2V0Q3-F1
#
_cell.length_a   1.000
_cell.length_b   1.000
_cell.length_c   1.000
_cell.angle_alpha   90.00
_cell.angle_beta   90.00
_cell.angle_gamma   90.00
#
_symmetry.space_group_name_H-M   'P 1'
#
loop_
_entity.id
_entity.type
_entity.pdbx_description
1 polymer ?
#
loop_
_entity_poly.entity_id
_entity_poly.type
_entity_poly.pdbx_seq_one_letter_code
_entity_poly.pdbx_strand_id
1 'polypeptide(L)'
;MLGSGLVGALAFTWSDSFWYSAVEGEVYAMSSFFTAVAFWAALKWEAAADHDMRANRWLLLVAYLTGLSVGVHILVFLTIPAVVMIYFYKNYPKVTWKTWVVANAVSVFVLALVFAVIIPVILRLFGFFEITAVNSIGLPKNTGSVLMVLALIAGVYFGIRWAVKTNRPLVEQGILAVVMLLIGYSSFVVLAIRSNANTPIDENNPEDAMSLLAYYNREQYGDWPVLYGQSFNSKLDSRKPYADGSPAYLYSETTGKYEIVNNGKAAKPNYAKSDVGFFPRMWSDQADHVQNYKRIFGANPDKKITFAEHFKYFMDYQVGQMWFRYFMWNFAGRQNDDQNRYELINGNWMTGIDFIDEMRLGPQSNLPDSMAKQEGRNYYYALPLLLGLLGLWFQAKRDQRNAWVITLLFLFTGLAIVVYTNHKPFEPRERDYAFVGSFYVFAIWVGLGVVALYELLAKYRSTALALGVTVLTLGVPTLMVAENWDDHDRSNRYTARDIAKMYLDSCEPNAILFTNGDNDTFPLWYVQEVEGYRTDVRIVNLSLLNTDWYIDMMKRKFYDSEPVPFTFEKSEYVQGTRDVLYFQDMGLKGRWYVQDFLDYAKRSDDGVMFTAFAGTDSPKKLPFFPMKNFRVPVSKADVVKAGLANDSTAIPDYIDWNWGSSIVAKRDLMVIDLIAHNDWSRPIYFSTTVGSSPSSFFWLQDYLQLEGLVYRFVPTASAGAGNGYEFGSVNTEKCYNLMVNPEGAAGKFNFGNMEVPDVFLDE
;
A
#
# COMPACT_ATOMS: atom_id res chain seq x y z
N MET A 1 8.45 13.98 36.75
CA MET A 1 7.25 13.82 35.90
C MET A 1 7.34 14.66 34.63
N LEU A 2 7.36 16.01 34.71
CA LEU A 2 7.46 16.85 33.50
C LEU A 2 8.68 16.53 32.63
N GLY A 3 9.87 16.43 33.23
CA GLY A 3 11.09 16.04 32.49
C GLY A 3 11.03 14.65 31.85
N SER A 4 10.32 13.71 32.48
CA SER A 4 10.09 12.36 31.94
C SER A 4 9.19 12.39 30.71
N GLY A 5 8.09 13.15 30.75
CA GLY A 5 7.23 13.36 29.58
C GLY A 5 7.96 14.08 28.44
N LEU A 6 8.77 15.09 28.75
CA LEU A 6 9.55 15.83 27.77
C LEU A 6 10.57 14.94 27.05
N VAL A 7 11.39 14.19 27.81
CA VAL A 7 12.42 13.31 27.23
C VAL A 7 11.81 12.20 26.40
N GLY A 8 10.73 11.55 26.87
CA GLY A 8 10.04 10.51 26.11
C GLY A 8 9.42 11.05 24.81
N ALA A 9 8.76 12.21 24.87
CA ALA A 9 8.16 12.83 23.68
C ALA A 9 9.22 13.25 22.65
N LEU A 10 10.33 13.86 23.08
CA LEU A 10 11.40 14.27 22.17
C LEU A 10 12.17 13.05 21.60
N ALA A 11 12.37 11.99 22.40
CA ALA A 11 12.98 10.77 21.89
C ALA A 11 12.14 10.11 20.79
N PHE A 12 10.81 10.19 20.88
CA PHE A 12 9.93 9.76 19.78
C PHE A 12 9.93 10.74 18.60
N THR A 13 9.94 12.05 18.88
CA THR A 13 9.95 13.09 17.83
C THR A 13 11.14 12.92 16.90
N TRP A 14 12.31 12.59 17.47
CA TRP A 14 13.57 12.46 16.74
C TRP A 14 13.97 11.01 16.47
N SER A 15 13.07 10.04 16.66
CA SER A 15 13.34 8.67 16.25
C SER A 15 13.22 8.54 14.74
N ASP A 16 14.26 8.01 14.12
CA ASP A 16 14.45 7.80 12.67
C ASP A 16 13.14 7.54 11.89
N SER A 17 12.54 6.37 12.04
CA SER A 17 11.34 5.97 11.29
C SER A 17 10.13 6.91 11.48
N PHE A 18 9.96 7.50 12.68
CA PHE A 18 8.84 8.43 12.90
C PHE A 18 9.10 9.77 12.23
N TRP A 19 10.28 10.35 12.40
CA TRP A 19 10.61 11.63 11.79
C TRP A 19 10.57 11.50 10.27
N TYR A 20 11.19 10.47 9.70
CA TYR A 20 11.19 10.23 8.26
C TYR A 20 9.78 10.22 7.69
N SER A 21 8.86 9.52 8.36
CA SER A 21 7.45 9.44 7.96
C SER A 21 6.67 10.74 8.23
N ALA A 22 7.05 11.54 9.23
CA ALA A 22 6.38 12.79 9.58
C ALA A 22 6.65 13.94 8.60
N VAL A 23 7.77 13.88 7.87
CA VAL A 23 8.10 14.83 6.79
C VAL A 23 7.77 14.29 5.38
N GLU A 24 7.23 13.08 5.30
CA GLU A 24 6.72 12.47 4.07
C GLU A 24 5.20 12.71 3.93
N GLY A 25 4.68 12.75 2.70
CA GLY A 25 3.26 12.88 2.41
C GLY A 25 2.46 11.59 2.70
N GLU A 26 2.49 11.10 3.94
CA GLU A 26 1.97 9.80 4.37
C GLU A 26 1.00 9.89 5.57
N VAL A 27 0.23 8.82 5.81
CA VAL A 27 -0.84 8.82 6.83
C VAL A 27 -0.39 8.48 8.26
N TYR A 28 0.85 8.02 8.45
CA TYR A 28 1.32 7.41 9.70
C TYR A 28 1.53 8.41 10.85
N ALA A 29 1.90 9.65 10.54
CA ALA A 29 1.98 10.72 11.54
C ALA A 29 0.60 10.99 12.18
N MET A 30 -0.43 11.14 11.35
CA MET A 30 -1.80 11.33 11.82
C MET A 30 -2.36 10.08 12.51
N SER A 31 -2.00 8.89 12.04
CA SER A 31 -2.34 7.63 12.71
C SER A 31 -1.73 7.52 14.12
N SER A 32 -0.48 7.94 14.27
CA SER A 32 0.22 7.99 15.57
C SER A 32 -0.45 8.98 16.52
N PHE A 33 -0.91 10.14 16.01
CA PHE A 33 -1.71 11.08 16.79
C PHE A 33 -3.02 10.46 17.32
N PHE A 34 -3.78 9.77 16.47
CA PHE A 34 -5.00 9.07 16.92
C PHE A 34 -4.71 8.01 17.97
N THR A 35 -3.64 7.25 17.80
CA THR A 35 -3.16 6.24 18.77
C THR A 35 -2.84 6.89 20.11
N ALA A 36 -2.09 8.00 20.11
CA ALA A 36 -1.71 8.73 21.31
C ALA A 36 -2.93 9.32 22.04
N VAL A 37 -3.83 9.99 21.31
CA VAL A 37 -5.02 10.62 21.91
C VAL A 37 -6.03 9.57 22.40
N ALA A 38 -6.22 8.46 21.69
CA ALA A 38 -7.08 7.37 22.15
C ALA A 38 -6.55 6.72 23.43
N PHE A 39 -5.24 6.45 23.49
CA PHE A 39 -4.62 5.90 24.68
C PHE A 39 -4.67 6.90 25.85
N TRP A 40 -4.39 8.19 25.61
CA TRP A 40 -4.54 9.25 26.59
C TRP A 40 -5.98 9.37 27.12
N ALA A 41 -7.00 9.30 26.24
CA ALA A 41 -8.40 9.32 26.64
C ALA A 41 -8.77 8.13 27.54
N ALA A 42 -8.20 6.96 27.30
CA ALA A 42 -8.37 5.80 28.19
C ALA A 42 -7.75 6.01 29.57
N LEU A 43 -6.57 6.66 29.65
CA LEU A 43 -5.97 7.05 30.94
C LEU A 43 -6.80 8.14 31.66
N LYS A 44 -7.40 9.07 30.91
CA LYS A 44 -8.33 10.06 31.45
C LYS A 44 -9.59 9.41 32.01
N TRP A 45 -10.10 8.37 31.34
CA TRP A 45 -11.19 7.55 31.85
C TRP A 45 -10.79 6.88 33.18
N GLU A 46 -9.64 6.20 33.22
CA GLU A 46 -9.17 5.49 34.42
C GLU A 46 -9.04 6.42 35.62
N ALA A 47 -8.48 7.61 35.40
CA ALA A 47 -8.33 8.63 36.42
C ALA A 47 -9.67 9.14 36.95
N ALA A 48 -10.70 9.27 36.09
CA ALA A 48 -11.99 9.86 36.45
C ALA A 48 -13.03 8.85 36.95
N ALA A 49 -12.84 7.54 36.70
CA ALA A 49 -13.88 6.51 36.86
C ALA A 49 -14.47 6.39 38.28
N ASP A 50 -13.71 6.75 39.33
CA ASP A 50 -14.19 6.61 40.72
C ASP A 50 -15.00 7.82 41.21
N HIS A 51 -14.94 8.98 40.53
CA HIS A 51 -15.44 10.25 41.07
C HIS A 51 -16.16 11.15 40.05
N ASP A 52 -16.15 10.82 38.76
CA ASP A 52 -16.95 11.48 37.73
C ASP A 52 -18.02 10.52 37.21
N MET A 53 -19.30 10.81 37.47
CA MET A 53 -20.43 10.03 36.93
C MET A 53 -20.47 10.03 35.39
N ARG A 54 -19.78 10.97 34.74
CA ARG A 54 -19.66 11.07 33.28
C ARG A 54 -18.34 10.52 32.76
N ALA A 55 -17.55 9.80 33.56
CA ALA A 55 -16.24 9.28 33.14
C ALA A 55 -16.33 8.50 31.82
N ASN A 56 -17.37 7.69 31.61
CA ASN A 56 -17.56 6.88 30.40
C ASN A 56 -17.61 7.68 29.07
N ARG A 57 -17.81 9.00 29.10
CA ARG A 57 -17.65 9.86 27.91
C ARG A 57 -16.28 9.72 27.25
N TRP A 58 -15.24 9.41 28.03
CA TRP A 58 -13.89 9.18 27.53
C TRP A 58 -13.80 7.87 26.73
N LEU A 59 -14.52 6.81 27.14
CA LEU A 59 -14.60 5.56 26.36
C LEU A 59 -15.41 5.76 25.07
N LEU A 60 -16.46 6.59 25.12
CA LEU A 60 -17.21 7.00 23.93
C LEU A 60 -16.35 7.83 22.98
N LEU A 61 -15.48 8.70 23.51
CA LEU A 61 -14.49 9.44 22.74
C LEU A 61 -13.49 8.48 22.08
N VAL A 62 -12.99 7.47 22.80
CA VAL A 62 -12.13 6.43 22.20
C VAL A 62 -12.85 5.75 21.04
N ALA A 63 -14.12 5.35 21.21
CA ALA A 63 -14.89 4.74 20.12
C ALA A 63 -15.07 5.68 18.91
N TYR A 64 -15.34 6.96 19.14
CA TYR A 64 -15.41 7.99 18.09
C TYR A 64 -14.07 8.16 17.36
N LEU A 65 -12.97 8.28 18.09
CA LEU A 65 -11.61 8.41 17.52
C LEU A 65 -11.22 7.14 16.74
N THR A 66 -11.60 5.96 17.22
CA THR A 66 -11.42 4.70 16.48
C THR A 66 -12.15 4.74 15.15
N GLY A 67 -13.42 5.16 15.14
CA GLY A 67 -14.18 5.33 13.91
C GLY A 67 -13.56 6.36 12.96
N LEU A 68 -13.21 7.54 13.49
CA LEU A 68 -12.66 8.66 12.70
C LEU A 68 -11.32 8.30 12.08
N SER A 69 -10.47 7.55 12.80
CA SER A 69 -9.18 7.10 12.31
C SER A 69 -9.27 6.23 11.07
N VAL A 70 -10.41 5.55 10.81
CA VAL A 70 -10.52 4.67 9.64
C VAL A 70 -10.37 5.46 8.34
N GLY A 71 -10.82 6.71 8.32
CA GLY A 71 -10.58 7.64 7.21
C GLY A 71 -9.14 8.11 7.05
N VAL A 72 -8.24 7.71 7.95
CA VAL A 72 -6.81 8.01 7.91
C VAL A 72 -6.01 6.70 7.83
N HIS A 73 -6.03 5.91 8.92
CA HIS A 73 -5.45 4.58 8.99
C HIS A 73 -6.02 3.77 10.17
N ILE A 74 -6.25 2.48 9.97
CA ILE A 74 -6.79 1.50 10.95
C ILE A 74 -5.88 1.15 12.15
N LEU A 75 -4.68 1.73 12.33
CA LEU A 75 -3.74 1.27 13.38
C LEU A 75 -4.24 1.57 14.80
N VAL A 76 -5.11 2.56 14.99
CA VAL A 76 -5.66 2.87 16.32
C VAL A 76 -6.45 1.70 16.91
N PHE A 77 -6.95 0.77 16.08
CA PHE A 77 -7.66 -0.42 16.56
C PHE A 77 -6.74 -1.25 17.48
N LEU A 78 -5.43 -1.19 17.26
CA LEU A 78 -4.42 -1.89 18.07
C LEU A 78 -4.32 -1.33 19.51
N THR A 79 -4.94 -0.20 19.82
CA THR A 79 -5.07 0.28 21.20
C THR A 79 -6.18 -0.43 21.98
N ILE A 80 -7.15 -1.05 21.30
CA ILE A 80 -8.33 -1.67 21.92
C ILE A 80 -7.93 -2.69 23.00
N PRO A 81 -6.97 -3.61 22.78
CA PRO A 81 -6.56 -4.55 23.81
C PRO A 81 -6.08 -3.87 25.10
N ALA A 82 -5.28 -2.81 24.96
CA ALA A 82 -4.79 -2.03 26.10
C ALA A 82 -5.92 -1.30 26.83
N VAL A 83 -6.86 -0.68 26.10
CA VAL A 83 -8.04 0.00 26.69
C VAL A 83 -8.94 -0.97 27.45
N VAL A 84 -9.20 -2.17 26.90
CA VAL A 84 -9.96 -3.22 27.57
C VAL A 84 -9.26 -3.67 28.86
N MET A 85 -7.93 -3.78 28.85
CA MET A 85 -7.18 -4.15 30.05
C MET A 85 -7.15 -3.06 31.11
N ILE A 86 -7.07 -1.77 30.73
CA ILE A 86 -7.26 -0.64 31.64
C ILE A 86 -8.65 -0.72 32.29
N TYR A 87 -9.70 -0.94 31.48
CA TYR A 87 -11.06 -1.13 31.99
C TYR A 87 -11.17 -2.31 32.95
N PHE A 88 -10.56 -3.44 32.62
CA PHE A 88 -10.56 -4.65 33.45
C PHE A 88 -9.86 -4.41 34.79
N TYR A 89 -8.64 -3.89 34.80
CA TYR A 89 -7.90 -3.66 36.04
C TYR A 89 -8.56 -2.62 36.95
N LYS A 90 -9.24 -1.64 36.36
CA LYS A 90 -9.99 -0.62 37.11
C LYS A 90 -11.25 -1.18 37.78
N ASN A 91 -12.03 -2.00 37.07
CA ASN A 91 -13.31 -2.51 37.56
C ASN A 91 -13.21 -3.83 38.34
N TYR A 92 -12.13 -4.60 38.16
CA TYR A 92 -11.95 -5.91 38.79
C TYR A 92 -10.71 -5.92 39.70
N PRO A 93 -10.83 -5.46 40.96
CA PRO A 93 -9.67 -5.30 41.85
C PRO A 93 -9.00 -6.63 42.23
N LYS A 94 -9.76 -7.73 42.28
CA LYS A 94 -9.29 -9.09 42.56
C LYS A 94 -8.96 -9.83 41.26
N VAL A 95 -7.76 -9.63 40.76
CA VAL A 95 -7.26 -10.31 39.56
C VAL A 95 -6.70 -11.69 39.94
N THR A 96 -7.16 -12.73 39.25
CA THR A 96 -6.63 -14.10 39.33
C THR A 96 -6.05 -14.49 37.98
N TRP A 97 -5.22 -15.53 37.91
CA TRP A 97 -4.74 -16.05 36.62
C TRP A 97 -5.88 -16.35 35.63
N LYS A 98 -6.97 -16.98 36.12
CA LYS A 98 -8.13 -17.30 35.28
C LYS A 98 -8.83 -16.05 34.74
N THR A 99 -9.12 -15.08 35.60
CA THR A 99 -9.78 -13.83 35.17
C THR A 99 -8.88 -12.99 34.27
N TRP A 100 -7.56 -13.02 34.49
CA TRP A 100 -6.58 -12.35 33.65
C TRP A 100 -6.49 -12.99 32.25
N VAL A 101 -6.47 -14.32 32.13
CA VAL A 101 -6.50 -15.01 30.82
C VAL A 101 -7.78 -14.68 30.07
N VAL A 102 -8.93 -14.74 30.74
CA VAL A 102 -10.23 -14.39 30.15
C VAL A 102 -10.25 -12.92 29.69
N ALA A 103 -9.72 -11.99 30.48
CA ALA A 103 -9.67 -10.57 30.11
C ALA A 103 -8.83 -10.34 28.84
N ASN A 104 -7.66 -10.98 28.71
CA ASN A 104 -6.86 -10.90 27.49
C ASN A 104 -7.60 -11.51 26.29
N ALA A 105 -8.25 -12.66 26.45
CA ALA A 105 -9.05 -13.27 25.39
C ALA A 105 -10.22 -12.36 24.96
N VAL A 106 -10.90 -11.71 25.91
CA VAL A 106 -11.95 -10.72 25.65
C VAL A 106 -11.36 -9.51 24.91
N SER A 107 -10.17 -9.05 25.27
CA SER A 107 -9.52 -7.91 24.61
C SER A 107 -9.24 -8.16 23.13
N VAL A 108 -8.77 -9.37 22.79
CA VAL A 108 -8.56 -9.83 21.40
C VAL A 108 -9.90 -9.99 20.68
N PHE A 109 -10.90 -10.56 21.36
CA PHE A 109 -12.24 -10.72 20.80
C PHE A 109 -12.90 -9.37 20.48
N VAL A 110 -12.77 -8.36 21.35
CA VAL A 110 -13.31 -7.01 21.09
C VAL A 110 -12.62 -6.37 19.90
N LEU A 111 -11.28 -6.48 19.78
CA LEU A 111 -10.56 -6.05 18.59
C LEU A 111 -11.10 -6.73 17.32
N ALA A 112 -11.21 -8.06 17.32
CA ALA A 112 -11.74 -8.82 16.18
C ALA A 112 -13.19 -8.46 15.85
N LEU A 113 -14.04 -8.23 16.86
CA LEU A 113 -15.42 -7.81 16.69
C LEU A 113 -15.50 -6.45 15.99
N VAL A 114 -14.73 -5.47 16.45
CA VAL A 114 -14.75 -4.11 15.88
C VAL A 114 -14.16 -4.10 14.47
N PHE A 115 -13.00 -4.72 14.28
CA PHE A 115 -12.28 -4.71 13.01
C PHE A 115 -12.91 -5.60 11.93
N ALA A 116 -13.21 -6.86 12.27
CA ALA A 116 -13.59 -7.88 11.28
C ALA A 116 -15.11 -8.12 11.17
N VAL A 117 -15.91 -7.62 12.11
CA VAL A 117 -17.36 -7.89 12.14
C VAL A 117 -18.18 -6.61 11.94
N ILE A 118 -18.06 -5.62 12.83
CA ILE A 118 -18.99 -4.48 12.86
C ILE A 118 -19.01 -3.72 11.53
N ILE A 119 -17.85 -3.25 11.06
CA ILE A 119 -17.79 -2.43 9.83
C ILE A 119 -18.19 -3.24 8.59
N PRO A 120 -17.60 -4.44 8.31
CA PRO A 120 -17.97 -5.22 7.13
C PRO A 120 -19.44 -5.66 7.11
N VAL A 121 -20.01 -6.03 8.27
CA VAL A 121 -21.41 -6.46 8.35
C VAL A 121 -22.34 -5.29 8.03
N ILE A 122 -22.06 -4.10 8.55
CA ILE A 122 -22.87 -2.91 8.26
C ILE A 122 -22.83 -2.61 6.77
N LEU A 123 -21.64 -2.55 6.16
CA LEU A 123 -21.51 -2.31 4.71
C LEU A 123 -22.21 -3.38 3.86
N ARG A 124 -22.12 -4.66 4.24
CA ARG A 124 -22.86 -5.76 3.58
C ARG A 124 -24.37 -5.58 3.67
N LEU A 125 -24.88 -5.12 4.81
CA LEU A 125 -26.30 -4.84 4.99
C LEU A 125 -26.76 -3.71 4.07
N PHE A 126 -25.97 -2.63 3.92
CA PHE A 126 -26.28 -1.57 2.96
C PHE A 126 -26.47 -2.13 1.54
N GLY A 127 -25.55 -2.99 1.08
CA GLY A 127 -25.68 -3.68 -0.20
C GLY A 127 -26.88 -4.58 -0.35
N PHE A 128 -27.13 -5.40 0.66
CA PHE A 128 -28.27 -6.31 0.68
C PHE A 128 -29.59 -5.54 0.55
N PHE A 129 -29.75 -4.47 1.32
CA PHE A 129 -30.93 -3.61 1.24
C PHE A 129 -31.02 -2.88 -0.10
N GLU A 130 -29.89 -2.40 -0.62
CA GLU A 130 -29.81 -1.72 -1.92
C GLU A 130 -30.24 -2.63 -3.08
N ILE A 131 -29.64 -3.82 -3.20
CA ILE A 131 -29.99 -4.80 -4.24
C ILE A 131 -31.45 -5.23 -4.09
N THR A 132 -31.94 -5.47 -2.87
CA THR A 132 -33.33 -5.90 -2.64
C THR A 132 -34.32 -4.79 -3.01
N ALA A 133 -34.05 -3.55 -2.63
CA ALA A 133 -34.91 -2.41 -2.94
C ALA A 133 -34.98 -2.16 -4.46
N VAL A 134 -33.84 -2.17 -5.14
CA VAL A 134 -33.78 -1.87 -6.58
C VAL A 134 -34.23 -3.07 -7.42
N ASN A 135 -33.64 -4.24 -7.24
CA ASN A 135 -33.88 -5.38 -8.13
C ASN A 135 -35.18 -6.13 -7.82
N SER A 136 -35.54 -6.27 -6.54
CA SER A 136 -36.71 -7.07 -6.13
C SER A 136 -37.98 -6.23 -5.96
N ILE A 137 -37.87 -5.00 -5.43
CA ILE A 137 -39.03 -4.11 -5.21
C ILE A 137 -39.23 -3.14 -6.39
N GLY A 138 -38.16 -2.79 -7.12
CA GLY A 138 -38.22 -1.85 -8.25
C GLY A 138 -38.11 -0.38 -7.85
N LEU A 139 -37.49 -0.09 -6.69
CA LEU A 139 -37.26 1.29 -6.24
C LEU A 139 -36.04 1.92 -6.92
N PRO A 140 -35.93 3.26 -6.95
CA PRO A 140 -34.77 3.94 -7.52
C PRO A 140 -33.46 3.63 -6.78
N LYS A 141 -32.33 3.83 -7.48
CA LYS A 141 -30.95 3.75 -6.94
C LYS A 141 -30.84 4.53 -5.62
N ASN A 142 -30.07 3.99 -4.68
CA ASN A 142 -29.80 4.49 -3.33
C ASN A 142 -30.97 4.39 -2.32
N THR A 143 -32.15 3.95 -2.73
CA THR A 143 -33.30 3.85 -1.81
C THR A 143 -33.07 2.80 -0.71
N GLY A 144 -32.42 1.68 -1.02
CA GLY A 144 -32.13 0.65 -0.02
C GLY A 144 -31.11 1.12 1.02
N SER A 145 -30.14 1.92 0.59
CA SER A 145 -29.19 2.57 1.49
C SER A 145 -29.89 3.52 2.48
N VAL A 146 -30.86 4.32 2.02
CA VAL A 146 -31.67 5.18 2.91
C VAL A 146 -32.49 4.36 3.91
N LEU A 147 -33.13 3.28 3.45
CA LEU A 147 -33.89 2.37 4.32
C LEU A 147 -32.99 1.74 5.40
N MET A 148 -31.75 1.38 5.05
CA MET A 148 -30.78 0.85 6.00
C MET A 148 -30.38 1.89 7.07
N VAL A 149 -30.18 3.16 6.69
CA VAL A 149 -29.93 4.25 7.66
C VAL A 149 -31.09 4.40 8.64
N LEU A 150 -32.32 4.41 8.13
CA LEU A 150 -33.53 4.50 8.97
C LEU A 150 -33.65 3.28 9.91
N ALA A 151 -33.35 2.08 9.41
CA ALA A 151 -33.33 0.86 10.21
C ALA A 151 -32.27 0.90 11.31
N LEU A 152 -31.07 1.44 11.04
CA LEU A 152 -30.04 1.66 12.06
C LEU A 152 -30.49 2.65 13.13
N ILE A 153 -31.08 3.80 12.74
CA ILE A 153 -31.60 4.80 13.68
C ILE A 153 -32.68 4.18 14.57
N ALA A 154 -33.63 3.45 13.97
CA ALA A 154 -34.67 2.75 14.72
C ALA A 154 -34.07 1.70 15.67
N GLY A 155 -33.13 0.89 15.19
CA GLY A 155 -32.43 -0.12 15.99
C GLY A 155 -31.69 0.46 17.19
N VAL A 156 -30.99 1.58 16.99
CA VAL A 156 -30.32 2.33 18.06
C VAL A 156 -31.33 2.87 19.06
N TYR A 157 -32.38 3.55 18.59
CA TYR A 157 -33.41 4.14 19.45
C TYR A 157 -34.12 3.08 20.32
N PHE A 158 -34.61 2.01 19.70
CA PHE A 158 -35.28 0.93 20.44
C PHE A 158 -34.30 0.13 21.31
N GLY A 159 -33.06 -0.05 20.86
CA GLY A 159 -32.00 -0.72 21.62
C GLY A 159 -31.64 0.03 22.90
N ILE A 160 -31.43 1.35 22.82
CA ILE A 160 -31.19 2.21 24.00
C ILE A 160 -32.40 2.17 24.93
N ARG A 161 -33.61 2.35 24.40
CA ARG A 161 -34.84 2.33 25.22
C ARG A 161 -35.01 1.00 25.94
N TRP A 162 -34.70 -0.11 25.29
CA TRP A 162 -34.73 -1.44 25.89
C TRP A 162 -33.65 -1.60 26.97
N ALA A 163 -32.42 -1.16 26.72
CA ALA A 163 -31.31 -1.22 27.68
C ALA A 163 -31.62 -0.42 28.96
N VAL A 164 -32.16 0.79 28.80
CA VAL A 164 -32.61 1.64 29.91
C VAL A 164 -33.76 0.99 30.68
N LYS A 165 -34.80 0.52 29.98
CA LYS A 165 -35.98 -0.12 30.61
C LYS A 165 -35.62 -1.40 31.39
N THR A 166 -34.58 -2.12 30.96
CA THR A 166 -34.12 -3.37 31.59
C THR A 166 -32.94 -3.18 32.54
N ASN A 167 -32.55 -1.93 32.84
CA ASN A 167 -31.43 -1.56 33.71
C ASN A 167 -30.10 -2.23 33.30
N ARG A 168 -29.76 -2.15 32.01
CA ARG A 168 -28.54 -2.73 31.42
C ARG A 168 -27.58 -1.65 30.93
N PRO A 169 -26.88 -0.92 31.84
CA PRO A 169 -26.05 0.22 31.48
C PRO A 169 -24.87 -0.14 30.56
N LEU A 170 -24.30 -1.34 30.67
CA LEU A 170 -23.22 -1.78 29.77
C LEU A 170 -23.72 -1.97 28.32
N VAL A 171 -24.97 -2.40 28.13
CA VAL A 171 -25.56 -2.55 26.80
C VAL A 171 -25.82 -1.17 26.20
N GLU A 172 -26.38 -0.24 26.99
CA GLU A 172 -26.56 1.15 26.57
C GLU A 172 -25.22 1.78 26.14
N GLN A 173 -24.19 1.66 26.97
CA GLN A 173 -22.85 2.16 26.64
C GLN A 173 -22.25 1.49 25.40
N GLY A 174 -22.45 0.19 25.23
CA GLY A 174 -22.03 -0.55 24.03
C GLY A 174 -22.72 -0.03 22.77
N ILE A 175 -24.03 0.21 22.80
CA ILE A 175 -24.77 0.78 21.67
C ILE A 175 -24.25 2.20 21.37
N LEU A 176 -24.07 3.04 22.39
CA LEU A 176 -23.52 4.40 22.21
C LEU A 176 -22.10 4.37 21.64
N ALA A 177 -21.25 3.43 22.06
CA ALA A 177 -19.91 3.27 21.52
C ALA A 177 -19.95 2.89 20.03
N VAL A 178 -20.84 1.97 19.64
CA VAL A 178 -21.04 1.64 18.22
C VAL A 178 -21.54 2.86 17.44
N VAL A 179 -22.49 3.62 17.98
CA VAL A 179 -22.97 4.86 17.34
C VAL A 179 -21.82 5.85 17.15
N MET A 180 -21.00 6.09 18.18
CA MET A 180 -19.87 7.00 18.10
C MET A 180 -18.82 6.52 17.09
N LEU A 181 -18.54 5.22 17.05
CA LEU A 181 -17.70 4.61 16.03
C LEU A 181 -18.24 4.85 14.63
N LEU A 182 -19.55 4.66 14.40
CA LEU A 182 -20.17 4.89 13.09
C LEU A 182 -20.19 6.38 12.70
N ILE A 183 -20.38 7.28 13.66
CA ILE A 183 -20.26 8.72 13.42
C ILE A 183 -18.83 9.06 13.00
N GLY A 184 -17.81 8.52 13.66
CA GLY A 184 -16.41 8.70 13.23
C GLY A 184 -16.17 8.11 11.83
N TYR A 185 -16.63 6.88 11.60
CA TYR A 185 -16.52 6.18 10.32
C TYR A 185 -17.26 6.90 9.17
N SER A 186 -18.24 7.75 9.47
CA SER A 186 -18.94 8.53 8.43
C SER A 186 -18.01 9.43 7.60
N SER A 187 -16.82 9.77 8.10
CA SER A 187 -15.77 10.42 7.31
C SER A 187 -15.40 9.65 6.03
N PHE A 188 -15.51 8.32 6.04
CA PHE A 188 -15.24 7.45 4.90
C PHE A 188 -16.23 7.64 3.73
N VAL A 189 -17.42 8.18 4.02
CA VAL A 189 -18.44 8.49 3.00
C VAL A 189 -17.93 9.54 2.00
N VAL A 190 -16.92 10.35 2.38
CA VAL A 190 -16.28 11.28 1.45
C VAL A 190 -15.73 10.59 0.20
N LEU A 191 -15.29 9.33 0.31
CA LEU A 191 -14.81 8.54 -0.83
C LEU A 191 -15.92 8.32 -1.84
N ALA A 192 -17.09 7.85 -1.38
CA ALA A 192 -18.24 7.67 -2.25
C ALA A 192 -18.74 8.99 -2.84
N ILE A 193 -18.76 10.08 -2.06
CA ILE A 193 -19.17 11.41 -2.55
C ILE A 193 -18.21 11.89 -3.66
N ARG A 194 -16.90 11.77 -3.45
CA ARG A 194 -15.88 12.19 -4.44
C ARG A 194 -15.92 11.33 -5.70
N SER A 195 -16.06 10.02 -5.53
CA SER A 195 -16.15 9.06 -6.63
C SER A 195 -17.39 9.33 -7.50
N ASN A 196 -18.56 9.60 -6.90
CA ASN A 196 -19.76 10.01 -7.67
C ASN A 196 -19.56 11.33 -8.47
N ALA A 197 -18.61 12.18 -8.09
CA ALA A 197 -18.26 13.39 -8.84
C ALA A 197 -17.34 13.11 -10.03
N ASN A 198 -16.89 11.85 -10.22
CA ASN A 198 -16.09 11.40 -11.35
C ASN A 198 -14.78 12.19 -11.51
N THR A 199 -14.04 12.35 -10.41
CA THR A 199 -12.79 13.11 -10.42
C THR A 199 -11.73 12.48 -11.33
N PRO A 200 -10.73 13.25 -11.83
CA PRO A 200 -9.67 12.74 -12.69
C PRO A 200 -8.80 11.64 -12.07
N ILE A 201 -8.78 11.57 -10.73
CA ILE A 201 -8.22 10.48 -9.93
C ILE A 201 -9.36 9.92 -9.09
N ASP A 202 -9.73 8.67 -9.35
CA ASP A 202 -10.88 7.99 -8.74
C ASP A 202 -10.62 6.48 -8.64
N GLU A 203 -9.62 6.11 -7.84
CA GLU A 203 -9.16 4.74 -7.75
C GLU A 203 -10.22 3.80 -7.17
N ASN A 204 -10.42 2.65 -7.83
CA ASN A 204 -11.45 1.64 -7.53
C ASN A 204 -12.91 2.09 -7.67
N ASN A 205 -13.17 3.38 -7.95
CA ASN A 205 -14.49 3.96 -8.15
C ASN A 205 -15.55 3.53 -7.10
N PRO A 206 -15.37 3.81 -5.79
CA PRO A 206 -16.27 3.38 -4.72
C PRO A 206 -17.58 4.20 -4.63
N GLU A 207 -18.35 4.30 -5.72
CA GLU A 207 -19.56 5.16 -5.82
C GLU A 207 -20.74 4.71 -4.95
N ASP A 208 -20.82 3.43 -4.61
CA ASP A 208 -21.96 2.83 -3.92
C ASP A 208 -21.52 1.94 -2.76
N ALA A 209 -22.49 1.46 -1.98
CA ALA A 209 -22.18 0.67 -0.79
C ALA A 209 -21.40 -0.62 -1.08
N MET A 210 -21.55 -1.21 -2.27
CA MET A 210 -20.90 -2.46 -2.68
C MET A 210 -19.48 -2.24 -3.16
N SER A 211 -19.28 -1.25 -4.03
CA SER A 211 -17.94 -0.82 -4.42
C SER A 211 -17.15 -0.30 -3.22
N LEU A 212 -17.79 0.41 -2.28
CA LEU A 212 -17.16 0.84 -1.01
C LEU A 212 -16.81 -0.35 -0.09
N LEU A 213 -17.63 -1.40 -0.06
CA LEU A 213 -17.30 -2.64 0.68
C LEU A 213 -16.11 -3.36 0.05
N ALA A 214 -16.08 -3.49 -1.28
CA ALA A 214 -14.96 -4.10 -2.00
C ALA A 214 -13.66 -3.31 -1.77
N TYR A 215 -13.76 -1.97 -1.77
CA TYR A 215 -12.68 -1.07 -1.41
C TYR A 215 -12.20 -1.28 0.03
N TYR A 216 -13.10 -1.30 1.01
CA TYR A 216 -12.78 -1.55 2.43
C TYR A 216 -12.09 -2.90 2.64
N ASN A 217 -12.60 -3.96 1.99
CA ASN A 217 -12.03 -5.30 2.05
C ASN A 217 -10.73 -5.44 1.26
N ARG A 218 -10.33 -4.42 0.50
CA ARG A 218 -9.11 -4.42 -0.31
C ARG A 218 -9.08 -5.58 -1.32
N GLU A 219 -10.24 -5.93 -1.89
CA GLU A 219 -10.40 -7.13 -2.73
C GLU A 219 -9.45 -7.15 -3.95
N GLN A 220 -9.05 -5.97 -4.44
CA GLN A 220 -8.07 -5.82 -5.52
C GLN A 220 -6.68 -6.40 -5.21
N TYR A 221 -6.28 -6.48 -3.94
CA TYR A 221 -4.94 -6.95 -3.54
C TYR A 221 -4.88 -8.47 -3.30
N GLY A 222 -6.01 -9.16 -3.33
CA GLY A 222 -6.09 -10.58 -2.98
C GLY A 222 -6.00 -10.85 -1.47
N ASP A 223 -5.78 -12.12 -1.12
CA ASP A 223 -5.77 -12.60 0.26
C ASP A 223 -4.47 -13.35 0.56
N TRP A 224 -4.02 -13.33 1.82
CA TRP A 224 -2.81 -13.99 2.29
C TRP A 224 -3.06 -14.71 3.61
N PRO A 225 -2.35 -15.83 3.88
CA PRO A 225 -2.66 -16.63 5.05
C PRO A 225 -2.09 -15.99 6.32
N VAL A 226 -2.95 -15.68 7.30
CA VAL A 226 -2.54 -15.04 8.57
C VAL A 226 -2.26 -16.04 9.68
N LEU A 227 -3.15 -16.99 9.96
CA LEU A 227 -2.94 -18.02 11.00
C LEU A 227 -3.03 -19.44 10.45
N TYR A 228 -3.68 -19.63 9.32
CA TYR A 228 -3.87 -20.94 8.71
C TYR A 228 -3.99 -20.77 7.20
N GLY A 229 -3.31 -21.61 6.42
CA GLY A 229 -3.39 -21.56 4.96
C GLY A 229 -2.20 -22.22 4.26
N GLN A 230 -1.96 -21.79 3.03
CA GLN A 230 -1.00 -22.36 2.10
C GLN A 230 0.44 -21.87 2.33
N SER A 231 1.40 -22.67 1.86
CA SER A 231 2.79 -22.28 1.60
C SER A 231 2.98 -22.09 0.08
N PHE A 232 4.11 -21.53 -0.34
CA PHE A 232 4.38 -21.24 -1.77
C PHE A 232 4.32 -22.47 -2.70
N ASN A 233 4.51 -23.68 -2.16
CA ASN A 233 4.49 -24.94 -2.91
C ASN A 233 3.28 -25.83 -2.60
N SER A 234 2.26 -25.30 -1.92
CA SER A 234 1.02 -26.04 -1.66
C SER A 234 0.28 -26.32 -2.97
N LYS A 235 -0.16 -27.56 -3.16
CA LYS A 235 -0.90 -27.95 -4.36
C LYS A 235 -2.39 -27.63 -4.22
N LEU A 236 -3.03 -27.35 -5.35
CA LEU A 236 -4.48 -27.24 -5.42
C LEU A 236 -5.15 -28.60 -5.15
N ASP A 237 -6.37 -28.58 -4.62
CA ASP A 237 -7.18 -29.78 -4.45
C ASP A 237 -7.47 -30.42 -5.82
N SER A 238 -7.24 -31.72 -5.93
CA SER A 238 -7.32 -32.41 -7.22
C SER A 238 -8.75 -32.54 -7.76
N ARG A 239 -9.77 -32.50 -6.89
CA ARG A 239 -11.19 -32.61 -7.29
C ARG A 239 -11.82 -31.25 -7.44
N LYS A 240 -11.55 -30.30 -6.54
CA LYS A 240 -12.10 -28.95 -6.57
C LYS A 240 -10.99 -27.92 -6.42
N PRO A 241 -10.16 -27.68 -7.44
CA PRO A 241 -8.99 -26.79 -7.35
C PRO A 241 -9.35 -25.32 -7.10
N TYR A 242 -10.59 -24.91 -7.40
CA TYR A 242 -11.08 -23.57 -7.12
C TYR A 242 -12.43 -23.59 -6.41
N ALA A 243 -12.58 -22.72 -5.42
CA ALA A 243 -13.83 -22.43 -4.74
C ALA A 243 -14.52 -21.20 -5.35
N ASP A 244 -15.83 -21.11 -5.13
CA ASP A 244 -16.61 -19.96 -5.55
C ASP A 244 -16.36 -18.78 -4.59
N GLY A 245 -16.18 -17.59 -5.16
CA GLY A 245 -16.17 -16.31 -4.47
C GLY A 245 -17.55 -15.67 -4.41
N SER A 246 -17.59 -14.41 -3.99
CA SER A 246 -18.81 -13.60 -4.02
C SER A 246 -19.05 -13.07 -5.44
N PRO A 247 -20.31 -13.01 -5.90
CA PRO A 247 -20.62 -12.34 -7.16
C PRO A 247 -20.39 -10.84 -7.03
N ALA A 248 -19.86 -10.23 -8.09
CA ALA A 248 -19.73 -8.79 -8.23
C ALA A 248 -20.96 -8.23 -8.98
N TYR A 249 -21.51 -7.15 -8.45
CA TYR A 249 -22.65 -6.43 -9.02
C TYR A 249 -22.20 -5.06 -9.52
N LEU A 250 -22.77 -4.62 -10.63
CA LEU A 250 -22.61 -3.26 -11.15
C LEU A 250 -23.99 -2.68 -11.46
N TYR A 251 -24.21 -1.41 -11.12
CA TYR A 251 -25.45 -0.73 -11.50
C TYR A 251 -25.45 -0.43 -13.00
N SER A 252 -26.50 -0.85 -13.70
CA SER A 252 -26.70 -0.58 -15.12
C SER A 252 -27.66 0.59 -15.28
N GLU A 253 -27.15 1.73 -15.75
CA GLU A 253 -27.97 2.92 -16.04
C GLU A 253 -29.01 2.61 -17.14
N THR A 254 -28.71 1.69 -18.05
CA THR A 254 -29.62 1.29 -19.14
C THR A 254 -30.81 0.48 -18.64
N THR A 255 -30.60 -0.45 -17.71
CA THR A 255 -31.67 -1.32 -17.20
C THR A 255 -32.27 -0.83 -15.89
N GLY A 256 -31.62 0.14 -15.24
CA GLY A 256 -31.99 0.68 -13.93
C GLY A 256 -31.78 -0.32 -12.77
N LYS A 257 -30.99 -1.38 -12.97
CA LYS A 257 -30.82 -2.51 -12.04
C LYS A 257 -29.36 -2.83 -11.78
N TYR A 258 -29.08 -3.50 -10.67
CA TYR A 258 -27.76 -4.09 -10.41
C TYR A 258 -27.64 -5.43 -11.14
N GLU A 259 -26.69 -5.52 -12.08
CA GLU A 259 -26.40 -6.69 -12.89
C GLU A 259 -25.17 -7.43 -12.38
N ILE A 260 -25.17 -8.76 -12.48
CA ILE A 260 -24.00 -9.58 -12.12
C ILE A 260 -23.00 -9.49 -13.25
N VAL A 261 -21.89 -8.79 -13.02
CA VAL A 261 -20.78 -8.67 -13.98
C VAL A 261 -19.77 -9.80 -13.82
N ASN A 262 -19.63 -10.34 -12.61
CA ASN A 262 -18.84 -11.53 -12.33
C ASN A 262 -19.60 -12.44 -11.36
N ASN A 263 -19.84 -13.70 -11.74
CA ASN A 263 -20.62 -14.63 -10.93
C ASN A 263 -19.83 -15.30 -9.79
N GLY A 264 -18.53 -15.00 -9.66
CA GLY A 264 -17.65 -15.51 -8.61
C GLY A 264 -17.31 -17.00 -8.74
N LYS A 265 -17.73 -17.70 -9.79
CA LYS A 265 -17.48 -19.15 -9.91
C LYS A 265 -16.01 -19.45 -10.13
N ALA A 266 -15.50 -20.46 -9.41
CA ALA A 266 -14.09 -20.88 -9.50
C ALA A 266 -13.09 -19.70 -9.37
N ALA A 267 -13.40 -18.75 -8.50
CA ALA A 267 -12.64 -17.50 -8.35
C ALA A 267 -11.47 -17.62 -7.37
N LYS A 268 -11.57 -18.48 -6.35
CA LYS A 268 -10.60 -18.57 -5.26
C LYS A 268 -9.82 -19.89 -5.33
N PRO A 269 -8.48 -19.88 -5.30
CA PRO A 269 -7.70 -21.12 -5.21
C PRO A 269 -8.11 -21.93 -3.98
N ASN A 270 -8.35 -23.23 -4.17
CA ASN A 270 -8.64 -24.17 -3.10
C ASN A 270 -7.50 -25.19 -2.99
N TYR A 271 -6.70 -25.05 -1.95
CA TYR A 271 -5.52 -25.89 -1.71
C TYR A 271 -5.89 -27.21 -1.04
N ALA A 272 -5.13 -28.27 -1.34
CA ALA A 272 -5.33 -29.57 -0.74
C ALA A 272 -5.18 -29.50 0.79
N LYS A 273 -6.10 -30.12 1.53
CA LYS A 273 -6.10 -30.10 3.01
C LYS A 273 -4.82 -30.68 3.62
N SER A 274 -4.16 -31.60 2.91
CA SER A 274 -2.86 -32.16 3.30
C SER A 274 -1.71 -31.16 3.20
N ASP A 275 -1.87 -30.09 2.41
CA ASP A 275 -0.78 -29.20 1.99
C ASP A 275 -0.87 -27.81 2.65
N VAL A 276 -2.00 -27.50 3.30
CA VAL A 276 -2.16 -26.33 4.16
C VAL A 276 -1.77 -26.64 5.61
N GLY A 277 -1.54 -25.60 6.42
CA GLY A 277 -1.10 -25.76 7.80
C GLY A 277 -1.31 -24.53 8.66
N PHE A 278 -1.02 -24.68 9.96
CA PHE A 278 -1.04 -23.60 10.93
C PHE A 278 0.21 -22.73 10.79
N PHE A 279 0.01 -21.42 10.86
CA PHE A 279 1.02 -20.37 10.86
C PHE A 279 2.00 -20.40 9.65
N PRO A 280 1.50 -20.45 8.40
CA PRO A 280 2.38 -20.40 7.23
C PRO A 280 2.95 -18.98 7.05
N ARG A 281 4.26 -18.87 6.83
CA ARG A 281 4.98 -17.61 6.59
C ARG A 281 5.66 -17.52 5.23
N MET A 282 6.08 -18.67 4.69
CA MET A 282 6.68 -18.80 3.37
C MET A 282 5.58 -19.14 2.36
N TRP A 283 4.74 -18.15 2.03
CA TRP A 283 3.46 -18.37 1.34
C TRP A 283 3.43 -17.88 -0.10
N SER A 284 4.26 -16.89 -0.47
CA SER A 284 4.20 -16.29 -1.80
C SER A 284 4.85 -17.18 -2.86
N ASP A 285 4.14 -17.40 -3.96
CA ASP A 285 4.53 -18.22 -5.11
C ASP A 285 5.23 -17.42 -6.23
N GLN A 286 5.43 -16.12 -6.05
CA GLN A 286 6.20 -15.32 -7.01
C GLN A 286 7.65 -15.82 -7.10
N ALA A 287 8.16 -15.91 -8.33
CA ALA A 287 9.40 -16.63 -8.62
C ALA A 287 10.62 -16.07 -7.86
N ASP A 288 10.70 -14.76 -7.72
CA ASP A 288 11.72 -14.04 -6.95
C ASP A 288 11.64 -14.36 -5.45
N HIS A 289 10.45 -14.36 -4.85
CA HIS A 289 10.30 -14.73 -3.44
C HIS A 289 10.66 -16.20 -3.21
N VAL A 290 10.21 -17.11 -4.09
CA VAL A 290 10.55 -18.53 -4.00
C VAL A 290 12.07 -18.74 -4.10
N GLN A 291 12.74 -18.00 -4.99
CA GLN A 291 14.21 -18.02 -5.06
C GLN A 291 14.85 -17.52 -3.75
N ASN A 292 14.32 -16.47 -3.13
CA ASN A 292 14.83 -15.96 -1.85
C ASN A 292 14.59 -16.95 -0.69
N TYR A 293 13.41 -17.58 -0.63
CA TYR A 293 13.12 -18.65 0.32
C TYR A 293 14.11 -19.81 0.21
N LYS A 294 14.46 -20.21 -1.02
CA LYS A 294 15.47 -21.24 -1.28
C LYS A 294 16.87 -20.79 -0.88
N ARG A 295 17.29 -19.60 -1.34
CA ARG A 295 18.66 -19.10 -1.20
C ARG A 295 19.04 -18.79 0.24
N ILE A 296 18.15 -18.15 0.99
CA ILE A 296 18.44 -17.64 2.34
C ILE A 296 18.03 -18.64 3.41
N PHE A 297 16.86 -19.27 3.25
CA PHE A 297 16.28 -20.12 4.29
C PHE A 297 16.39 -21.62 4.01
N GLY A 298 16.91 -22.00 2.84
CA GLY A 298 17.10 -23.40 2.46
C GLY A 298 15.80 -24.14 2.15
N ALA A 299 14.73 -23.42 1.81
CA ALA A 299 13.42 -24.02 1.51
C ALA A 299 13.51 -25.02 0.35
N ASN A 300 12.95 -26.21 0.52
CA ASN A 300 12.87 -27.19 -0.57
C ASN A 300 11.50 -27.10 -1.27
N PRO A 301 11.43 -26.71 -2.56
CA PRO A 301 10.16 -26.57 -3.27
C PRO A 301 9.43 -27.91 -3.45
N ASP A 302 10.12 -29.04 -3.41
CA ASP A 302 9.53 -30.37 -3.64
C ASP A 302 8.93 -30.99 -2.38
N LYS A 303 9.14 -30.38 -1.21
CA LYS A 303 8.66 -30.88 0.09
C LYS A 303 7.76 -29.86 0.77
N LYS A 304 6.70 -30.35 1.42
CA LYS A 304 5.83 -29.49 2.24
C LYS A 304 6.67 -28.76 3.31
N ILE A 305 6.53 -27.44 3.36
CA ILE A 305 7.21 -26.61 4.36
C ILE A 305 6.65 -26.92 5.75
N THR A 306 7.56 -27.21 6.68
CA THR A 306 7.23 -27.57 8.07
C THR A 306 6.95 -26.33 8.92
N PHE A 307 6.27 -26.51 10.05
CA PHE A 307 6.08 -25.43 11.03
C PHE A 307 7.41 -24.85 11.51
N ALA A 308 8.44 -25.69 11.70
CA ALA A 308 9.75 -25.23 12.15
C ALA A 308 10.44 -24.32 11.12
N GLU A 309 10.31 -24.61 9.83
CA GLU A 309 10.84 -23.75 8.76
C GLU A 309 10.09 -22.41 8.70
N HIS A 310 8.75 -22.44 8.78
CA HIS A 310 7.94 -21.22 8.86
C HIS A 310 8.30 -20.38 10.10
N PHE A 311 8.47 -21.02 11.25
CA PHE A 311 8.83 -20.34 12.49
C PHE A 311 10.27 -19.79 12.46
N LYS A 312 11.21 -20.51 11.83
CA LYS A 312 12.57 -20.00 11.59
C LYS A 312 12.52 -18.73 10.74
N TYR A 313 11.80 -18.76 9.62
CA TYR A 313 11.60 -17.58 8.77
C TYR A 313 10.91 -16.43 9.52
N PHE A 314 9.89 -16.73 10.34
CA PHE A 314 9.24 -15.74 11.19
C PHE A 314 10.24 -15.04 12.12
N MET A 315 11.03 -15.81 12.87
CA MET A 315 11.95 -15.24 13.85
C MET A 315 13.13 -14.52 13.22
N ASP A 316 13.71 -15.09 12.17
CA ASP A 316 14.90 -14.56 11.51
C ASP A 316 14.57 -13.36 10.63
N TYR A 317 13.63 -13.53 9.68
CA TYR A 317 13.28 -12.47 8.73
C TYR A 317 12.23 -11.52 9.30
N GLN A 318 11.04 -12.03 9.65
CA GLN A 318 9.90 -11.14 9.92
C GLN A 318 10.03 -10.40 11.27
N VAL A 319 10.61 -11.04 12.29
CA VAL A 319 10.89 -10.42 13.59
C VAL A 319 12.28 -9.80 13.61
N GLY A 320 13.32 -10.54 13.24
CA GLY A 320 14.71 -10.05 13.27
C GLY A 320 14.96 -8.95 12.24
N GLN A 321 14.92 -9.31 10.96
CA GLN A 321 15.26 -8.43 9.85
C GLN A 321 14.27 -7.28 9.63
N MET A 322 12.96 -7.54 9.77
CA MET A 322 11.92 -6.57 9.43
C MET A 322 11.41 -5.73 10.61
N TRP A 323 11.43 -6.23 11.85
CA TRP A 323 10.93 -5.46 12.99
C TRP A 323 12.04 -5.02 13.94
N PHE A 324 12.90 -5.95 14.35
CA PHE A 324 13.94 -5.69 15.36
C PHE A 324 15.06 -4.80 14.81
N ARG A 325 15.45 -4.96 13.55
CA ARG A 325 16.43 -4.07 12.90
C ARG A 325 15.98 -2.62 12.92
N TYR A 326 14.75 -2.34 12.49
CA TYR A 326 14.18 -0.98 12.54
C TYR A 326 13.92 -0.49 13.96
N PHE A 327 13.53 -1.38 14.89
CA PHE A 327 13.50 -1.03 16.31
C PHE A 327 14.87 -0.54 16.78
N MET A 328 15.95 -1.19 16.35
CA MET A 328 17.32 -0.78 16.68
C MET A 328 17.76 0.49 15.92
N TRP A 329 17.32 0.72 14.68
CA TRP A 329 17.54 2.00 13.98
C TRP A 329 17.05 3.18 14.83
N ASN A 330 15.90 3.03 15.48
CA ASN A 330 15.28 4.10 16.26
C ASN A 330 15.92 4.31 17.66
N PHE A 331 16.58 3.28 18.24
CA PHE A 331 17.05 3.34 19.63
C PHE A 331 18.54 3.04 19.85
N ALA A 332 19.26 2.67 18.79
CA ALA A 332 20.69 2.43 18.81
C ALA A 332 21.46 3.21 17.73
N GLY A 333 20.87 3.36 16.54
CA GLY A 333 21.45 4.04 15.39
C GLY A 333 21.40 3.19 14.11
N ARG A 334 21.80 3.76 12.99
CA ARG A 334 21.65 3.20 11.64
C ARG A 334 22.97 3.25 10.86
N GLN A 335 23.20 2.26 10.01
CA GLN A 335 24.39 2.15 9.17
C GLN A 335 24.36 3.10 7.97
N ASN A 336 23.23 3.14 7.26
CA ASN A 336 22.92 3.95 6.08
C ASN A 336 21.46 3.68 5.64
N ASP A 337 21.06 4.34 4.55
CA ASP A 337 19.68 4.38 4.04
C ASP A 337 19.35 3.26 3.04
N ASP A 338 20.39 2.52 2.63
CA ASP A 338 20.25 1.42 1.70
C ASP A 338 19.34 0.31 2.25
N GLN A 339 18.47 -0.23 1.40
CA GLN A 339 17.65 -1.37 1.79
C GLN A 339 18.52 -2.63 2.02
N ASN A 340 18.38 -3.26 3.19
CA ASN A 340 19.14 -4.45 3.55
C ASN A 340 18.54 -5.75 2.97
N ARG A 341 19.36 -6.53 2.28
CA ARG A 341 19.06 -7.88 1.77
C ARG A 341 20.00 -8.95 2.35
N TYR A 342 20.33 -8.83 3.63
CA TYR A 342 21.35 -9.58 4.40
C TYR A 342 22.80 -9.26 4.04
N GLU A 343 23.07 -8.13 3.37
CA GLU A 343 24.43 -7.60 3.24
C GLU A 343 24.95 -7.01 4.55
N LEU A 344 26.27 -7.05 4.75
CA LEU A 344 26.94 -6.48 5.93
C LEU A 344 27.08 -4.95 5.87
N ILE A 345 26.90 -4.37 4.68
CA ILE A 345 27.25 -2.97 4.40
C ILE A 345 26.04 -2.06 4.19
N ASN A 346 24.83 -2.61 4.08
CA ASN A 346 23.63 -1.87 3.71
C ASN A 346 22.55 -2.05 4.77
N GLY A 347 21.89 -0.98 5.19
CA GLY A 347 20.70 -0.96 6.01
C GLY A 347 20.78 -1.64 7.38
N ASN A 348 21.96 -1.90 7.96
CA ASN A 348 22.04 -2.49 9.30
C ASN A 348 21.79 -1.44 10.40
N TRP A 349 21.53 -1.89 11.62
CA TRP A 349 21.60 -1.00 12.79
C TRP A 349 23.05 -0.92 13.29
N MET A 350 23.46 0.25 13.77
CA MET A 350 24.80 0.53 14.27
C MET A 350 24.73 1.33 15.55
N THR A 351 25.62 1.05 16.51
CA THR A 351 25.60 1.72 17.81
C THR A 351 26.57 2.89 17.90
N GLY A 352 27.66 2.87 17.15
CA GLY A 352 28.83 3.73 17.37
C GLY A 352 29.79 3.18 18.43
N ILE A 353 29.59 1.92 18.86
CA ILE A 353 30.47 1.22 19.81
C ILE A 353 31.19 0.13 19.04
N ASP A 354 32.45 0.38 18.68
CA ASP A 354 33.24 -0.43 17.75
C ASP A 354 33.13 -1.93 18.00
N PHE A 355 33.36 -2.42 19.22
CA PHE A 355 33.35 -3.86 19.49
C PHE A 355 31.96 -4.52 19.27
N ILE A 356 30.86 -3.79 19.48
CA ILE A 356 29.50 -4.30 19.27
C ILE A 356 29.18 -4.36 17.78
N ASP A 357 29.61 -3.33 17.05
CA ASP A 357 29.33 -3.19 15.64
C ASP A 357 30.24 -4.11 14.81
N GLU A 358 31.53 -4.20 15.13
CA GLU A 358 32.49 -5.08 14.45
C GLU A 358 32.16 -6.57 14.61
N MET A 359 31.58 -6.98 15.75
CA MET A 359 31.13 -8.36 15.96
C MET A 359 30.02 -8.79 14.99
N ARG A 360 29.27 -7.84 14.42
CA ARG A 360 28.14 -8.12 13.52
C ARG A 360 28.43 -7.75 12.07
N LEU A 361 29.10 -6.62 11.86
CA LEU A 361 29.28 -5.98 10.55
C LEU A 361 30.72 -6.05 10.04
N GLY A 362 31.65 -6.56 10.85
CA GLY A 362 33.08 -6.51 10.57
C GLY A 362 33.69 -5.12 10.81
N PRO A 363 35.00 -4.95 10.54
CA PRO A 363 35.72 -3.72 10.84
C PRO A 363 35.02 -2.48 10.27
N GLN A 364 34.76 -1.49 11.13
CA GLN A 364 34.20 -0.20 10.74
C GLN A 364 35.29 0.88 10.57
N SER A 365 36.55 0.49 10.73
CA SER A 365 37.72 1.33 10.43
C SER A 365 38.09 1.26 8.95
N ASN A 366 38.60 2.36 8.40
CA ASN A 366 39.08 2.47 7.01
C ASN A 366 38.00 2.21 5.93
N LEU A 367 36.77 2.67 6.19
CA LEU A 367 35.70 2.68 5.19
C LEU A 367 35.97 3.74 4.10
N PRO A 368 35.51 3.53 2.85
CA PRO A 368 35.50 4.57 1.83
C PRO A 368 34.72 5.80 2.30
N ASP A 369 35.14 6.99 1.84
CA ASP A 369 34.49 8.26 2.21
C ASP A 369 32.98 8.25 1.90
N SER A 370 32.56 7.61 0.82
CA SER A 370 31.14 7.48 0.43
C SER A 370 30.30 6.67 1.42
N MET A 371 30.92 5.86 2.28
CA MET A 371 30.22 5.10 3.33
C MET A 371 30.46 5.70 4.72
N ALA A 372 31.64 6.28 4.94
CA ALA A 372 32.03 6.83 6.24
C ALA A 372 31.37 8.18 6.53
N LYS A 373 31.09 8.95 5.47
CA LYS A 373 30.52 10.31 5.54
C LYS A 373 29.10 10.39 4.97
N GLN A 374 28.46 9.24 4.76
CA GLN A 374 27.06 9.20 4.34
C GLN A 374 26.19 9.74 5.46
N GLU A 375 25.27 10.63 5.13
CA GLU A 375 24.42 11.37 6.07
C GLU A 375 23.51 10.42 6.86
N GLY A 376 23.03 9.32 6.26
CA GLY A 376 22.20 8.31 6.94
C GLY A 376 22.91 7.44 7.99
N ARG A 377 24.18 7.73 8.32
CA ARG A 377 25.02 6.94 9.23
C ARG A 377 25.03 7.53 10.65
N ASN A 378 24.05 7.11 11.45
CA ASN A 378 23.70 7.75 12.72
C ASN A 378 24.04 6.89 13.94
N TYR A 379 24.59 7.49 15.00
CA TYR A 379 24.99 6.80 16.23
C TYR A 379 24.32 7.34 17.50
N TYR A 380 23.53 6.49 18.16
CA TYR A 380 22.92 6.85 19.45
C TYR A 380 23.59 6.21 20.66
N TYR A 381 24.64 5.40 20.46
CA TYR A 381 25.36 4.65 21.50
C TYR A 381 24.45 3.79 22.38
N ALA A 382 23.31 3.34 21.82
CA ALA A 382 22.23 2.65 22.53
C ALA A 382 21.68 3.39 23.77
N LEU A 383 21.93 4.70 23.92
CA LEU A 383 21.44 5.48 25.07
C LEU A 383 19.91 5.51 25.16
N PRO A 384 19.14 5.73 24.06
CA PRO A 384 17.68 5.63 24.11
C PRO A 384 17.22 4.23 24.52
N LEU A 385 17.83 3.18 23.95
CA LEU A 385 17.52 1.79 24.26
C LEU A 385 17.72 1.49 25.76
N LEU A 386 18.88 1.84 26.31
CA LEU A 386 19.21 1.59 27.71
C LEU A 386 18.27 2.33 28.66
N LEU A 387 17.94 3.59 28.36
CA LEU A 387 17.01 4.37 29.17
C LEU A 387 15.59 3.77 29.11
N GLY A 388 15.16 3.31 27.94
CA GLY A 388 13.89 2.60 27.77
C GLY A 388 13.83 1.27 28.53
N LEU A 389 14.86 0.45 28.44
CA LEU A 389 14.95 -0.81 29.20
C LEU A 389 14.92 -0.58 30.71
N LEU A 390 15.60 0.47 31.19
CA LEU A 390 15.55 0.88 32.60
C LEU A 390 14.12 1.28 33.01
N GLY A 391 13.41 2.04 32.17
CA GLY A 391 12.03 2.43 32.40
C GLY A 391 11.05 1.25 32.42
N LEU A 392 11.20 0.32 31.49
CA LEU A 392 10.42 -0.94 31.45
C LEU A 392 10.64 -1.74 32.73
N TRP A 393 11.90 -1.96 33.13
CA TRP A 393 12.23 -2.68 34.35
C TRP A 393 11.63 -2.00 35.59
N PHE A 394 11.77 -0.68 35.67
CA PHE A 394 11.26 0.11 36.79
C PHE A 394 9.74 0.04 36.90
N GLN A 395 9.04 0.16 35.76
CA GLN A 395 7.59 0.02 35.72
C GLN A 395 7.16 -1.39 36.11
N ALA A 396 7.78 -2.44 35.53
CA ALA A 396 7.45 -3.83 35.82
C ALA A 396 7.63 -4.19 37.30
N LYS A 397 8.58 -3.56 38.01
CA LYS A 397 8.75 -3.73 39.45
C LYS A 397 7.75 -2.98 40.31
N ARG A 398 7.30 -1.79 39.89
CA ARG A 398 6.40 -0.94 40.69
C ARG A 398 4.92 -1.14 40.39
N ASP A 399 4.57 -1.40 39.14
CA ASP A 399 3.21 -1.51 38.66
C ASP A 399 3.10 -2.53 37.53
N GLN A 400 2.96 -3.80 37.91
CA GLN A 400 2.84 -4.92 36.97
C GLN A 400 1.59 -4.84 36.09
N ARG A 401 0.51 -4.22 36.57
CA ARG A 401 -0.75 -4.14 35.83
C ARG A 401 -0.61 -3.18 34.67
N ASN A 402 -0.12 -1.97 34.93
CA ASN A 402 0.12 -0.99 33.88
C ASN A 402 1.31 -1.36 33.00
N ALA A 403 2.33 -2.04 33.53
CA ALA A 403 3.40 -2.61 32.71
C ALA A 403 2.85 -3.59 31.67
N TRP A 404 1.86 -4.42 32.04
CA TRP A 404 1.20 -5.32 31.09
C TRP A 404 0.37 -4.58 30.04
N VAL A 405 -0.36 -3.52 30.43
CA VAL A 405 -1.12 -2.67 29.49
C VAL A 405 -0.21 -2.07 28.42
N ILE A 406 0.92 -1.47 28.83
CA ILE A 406 1.88 -0.88 27.88
C ILE A 406 2.56 -1.97 27.04
N THR A 407 2.90 -3.12 27.64
CA THR A 407 3.43 -4.28 26.90
C THR A 407 2.45 -4.77 25.84
N LEU A 408 1.15 -4.86 26.13
CA LEU A 408 0.15 -5.22 25.12
C LEU A 408 0.11 -4.20 23.99
N LEU A 409 0.13 -2.91 24.32
CA LEU A 409 0.16 -1.87 23.29
C LEU A 409 1.41 -2.02 22.41
N PHE A 410 2.58 -2.26 22.99
CA PHE A 410 3.85 -2.51 22.28
C PHE A 410 3.77 -3.74 21.36
N LEU A 411 3.26 -4.86 21.88
CA LEU A 411 3.15 -6.11 21.11
C LEU A 411 2.14 -6.00 19.97
N PHE A 412 1.00 -5.33 20.18
CA PHE A 412 -0.03 -5.18 19.15
C PHE A 412 0.36 -4.18 18.08
N THR A 413 1.05 -3.10 18.44
CA THR A 413 1.55 -2.08 17.49
C THR A 413 2.90 -2.43 16.85
N GLY A 414 3.44 -3.62 17.14
CA GLY A 414 4.68 -4.14 16.56
C GLY A 414 4.49 -5.57 16.05
N LEU A 415 4.75 -6.56 16.90
CA LEU A 415 4.75 -7.98 16.50
C LEU A 415 3.41 -8.50 15.96
N ALA A 416 2.26 -8.01 16.42
CA ALA A 416 0.97 -8.43 15.85
C ALA A 416 0.80 -7.94 14.40
N ILE A 417 1.36 -6.77 14.06
CA ILE A 417 1.42 -6.28 12.68
C ILE A 417 2.26 -7.21 11.83
N VAL A 418 3.45 -7.61 12.31
CA VAL A 418 4.31 -8.60 11.63
C VAL A 418 3.56 -9.90 11.32
N VAL A 419 2.77 -10.40 12.28
CA VAL A 419 1.95 -11.61 12.08
C VAL A 419 0.86 -11.38 11.04
N TYR A 420 0.20 -10.21 11.08
CA TYR A 420 -0.92 -9.86 10.21
C TYR A 420 -0.50 -9.61 8.76
N THR A 421 0.56 -8.82 8.54
CA THR A 421 1.04 -8.48 7.19
C THR A 421 1.79 -9.63 6.53
N ASN A 422 2.35 -10.55 7.32
CA ASN A 422 3.04 -11.75 6.86
C ASN A 422 4.04 -11.46 5.72
N HIS A 423 4.95 -10.51 5.97
CA HIS A 423 5.89 -9.96 4.99
C HIS A 423 6.67 -11.06 4.23
N LYS A 424 6.80 -10.84 2.92
CA LYS A 424 7.59 -11.64 1.98
C LYS A 424 9.05 -11.12 1.90
N PRO A 425 10.00 -11.92 1.40
CA PRO A 425 11.40 -11.54 1.38
C PRO A 425 11.68 -10.48 0.30
N PHE A 426 12.27 -9.36 0.73
CA PHE A 426 12.70 -8.20 -0.06
C PHE A 426 11.60 -7.59 -0.92
N GLU A 427 10.67 -6.90 -0.25
CA GLU A 427 9.73 -6.04 -0.95
C GLU A 427 10.48 -4.87 -1.62
N PRO A 428 9.95 -4.28 -2.71
CA PRO A 428 10.60 -3.12 -3.37
C PRO A 428 10.86 -1.94 -2.45
N ARG A 429 10.04 -1.79 -1.40
CA ARG A 429 10.24 -0.85 -0.29
C ARG A 429 9.82 -1.54 1.01
N GLU A 430 10.68 -1.50 2.00
CA GLU A 430 10.36 -1.96 3.35
C GLU A 430 9.58 -0.89 4.10
N ARG A 431 8.52 -1.29 4.79
CA ARG A 431 7.54 -0.36 5.41
C ARG A 431 7.73 -0.28 6.91
N ASP A 432 8.87 0.23 7.34
CA ASP A 432 9.21 0.41 8.76
C ASP A 432 8.24 1.31 9.52
N TYR A 433 7.67 2.30 8.82
CA TYR A 433 6.60 3.17 9.32
C TYR A 433 5.37 2.42 9.85
N ALA A 434 5.14 1.17 9.41
CA ALA A 434 4.06 0.33 9.94
C ALA A 434 4.28 -0.05 11.42
N PHE A 435 5.52 -0.01 11.91
CA PHE A 435 5.90 -0.39 13.28
C PHE A 435 6.12 0.80 14.21
N VAL A 436 6.01 2.03 13.71
CA VAL A 436 6.20 3.28 14.47
C VAL A 436 5.32 3.33 15.72
N GLY A 437 4.14 2.72 15.69
CA GLY A 437 3.30 2.57 16.87
C GLY A 437 4.02 1.87 18.05
N SER A 438 4.82 0.83 17.79
CA SER A 438 5.62 0.17 18.84
C SER A 438 6.80 1.02 19.30
N PHE A 439 7.38 1.84 18.41
CA PHE A 439 8.48 2.76 18.76
C PHE A 439 7.98 3.89 19.66
N TYR A 440 6.79 4.43 19.36
CA TYR A 440 6.05 5.34 20.23
C TYR A 440 5.86 4.75 21.64
N VAL A 441 5.44 3.48 21.73
CA VAL A 441 5.25 2.82 23.02
C VAL A 441 6.56 2.66 23.77
N PHE A 442 7.64 2.30 23.08
CA PHE A 442 8.96 2.21 23.69
C PHE A 442 9.45 3.57 24.22
N ALA A 443 9.14 4.67 23.54
CA ALA A 443 9.46 6.01 24.00
C ALA A 443 8.73 6.40 25.31
N ILE A 444 7.56 5.80 25.60
CA ILE A 444 6.94 5.92 26.93
C ILE A 444 7.86 5.32 28.00
N TRP A 445 8.49 4.17 27.73
CA TRP A 445 9.49 3.59 28.64
C TRP A 445 10.77 4.42 28.71
N VAL A 446 11.22 5.03 27.61
CA VAL A 446 12.35 6.00 27.65
C VAL A 446 12.03 7.12 28.64
N GLY A 447 10.84 7.70 28.57
CA GLY A 447 10.37 8.68 29.54
C GLY A 447 10.34 8.14 30.97
N LEU A 448 9.81 6.94 31.20
CA LEU A 448 9.80 6.30 32.53
C LEU A 448 11.21 5.98 33.05
N GLY A 449 12.19 5.78 32.16
CA GLY A 449 13.61 5.63 32.49
C GLY A 449 14.18 6.85 33.21
N VAL A 450 13.73 8.05 32.89
CA VAL A 450 14.09 9.29 33.61
C VAL A 450 13.61 9.24 35.07
N VAL A 451 12.39 8.74 35.29
CA VAL A 451 11.84 8.58 36.65
C VAL A 451 12.61 7.50 37.41
N ALA A 452 12.95 6.40 36.73
CA ALA A 452 13.74 5.32 37.29
C ALA A 452 15.12 5.81 37.74
N LEU A 453 15.81 6.56 36.89
CA LEU A 453 17.13 7.12 37.18
C LEU A 453 17.06 8.10 38.35
N TYR A 454 16.05 8.98 38.38
CA TYR A 454 15.81 9.87 39.51
C TYR A 454 15.63 9.08 40.82
N GLU A 455 14.80 8.04 40.82
CA GLU A 455 14.53 7.25 42.02
C GLU A 455 15.74 6.39 42.47
N LEU A 456 16.60 5.97 41.55
CA LEU A 456 17.84 5.27 41.87
C LEU A 456 18.91 6.21 42.47
N LEU A 457 18.99 7.44 42.00
CA LEU A 457 19.96 8.44 42.47
C LEU A 457 19.47 9.21 43.71
N ALA A 458 18.17 9.27 43.94
CA ALA A 458 17.57 10.04 45.01
C ALA A 458 17.81 9.40 46.38
N LYS A 459 18.92 9.77 47.04
CA LYS A 459 19.07 9.59 48.49
C LYS A 459 18.11 10.50 49.26
N TYR A 460 17.88 11.71 48.75
CA TYR A 460 16.85 12.66 49.20
C TYR A 460 16.14 13.27 47.99
N ARG A 461 14.80 13.27 48.00
CA ARG A 461 14.00 13.81 46.91
C ARG A 461 14.09 15.34 46.89
N SER A 462 14.63 15.90 45.81
CA SER A 462 14.79 17.35 45.64
C SER A 462 14.52 17.80 44.21
N THR A 463 14.02 19.02 44.05
CA THR A 463 13.79 19.64 42.74
C THR A 463 15.10 19.80 41.97
N ALA A 464 16.21 20.12 42.65
CA ALA A 464 17.52 20.24 42.02
C ALA A 464 17.99 18.93 41.39
N LEU A 465 17.83 17.80 42.09
CA LEU A 465 18.13 16.48 41.53
C LEU A 465 17.22 16.14 40.34
N ALA A 466 15.92 16.43 40.45
CA ALA A 466 14.97 16.18 39.37
C ALA A 466 15.33 16.99 38.10
N LEU A 467 15.74 18.26 38.26
CA LEU A 467 16.23 19.10 37.16
C LEU A 467 17.55 18.56 36.60
N GLY A 468 18.51 18.20 37.45
CA GLY A 468 19.80 17.64 37.03
C GLY A 468 19.64 16.35 36.23
N VAL A 469 18.80 15.41 36.71
CA VAL A 469 18.48 14.17 35.98
C VAL A 469 17.79 14.49 34.66
N THR A 470 16.84 15.43 34.64
CA THR A 470 16.15 15.83 33.40
C THR A 470 17.13 16.36 32.37
N VAL A 471 18.00 17.32 32.76
CA VAL A 471 19.02 17.91 31.88
C VAL A 471 19.99 16.84 31.36
N LEU A 472 20.45 15.95 32.23
CA LEU A 472 21.31 14.83 31.82
C LEU A 472 20.62 13.95 30.77
N THR A 473 19.37 13.54 31.02
CA THR A 473 18.63 12.67 30.11
C THR A 473 18.15 13.36 28.85
N LEU A 474 18.03 14.69 28.83
CA LEU A 474 17.78 15.46 27.62
C LEU A 474 18.93 15.35 26.60
N GLY A 475 20.13 14.98 27.05
CA GLY A 475 21.23 14.62 26.15
C GLY A 475 20.87 13.49 25.17
N VAL A 476 19.97 12.58 25.55
CA VAL A 476 19.53 11.46 24.69
C VAL A 476 18.79 11.96 23.44
N PRO A 477 17.62 12.64 23.54
CA PRO A 477 16.96 13.17 22.36
C PRO A 477 17.76 14.29 21.67
N THR A 478 18.65 14.99 22.39
CA THR A 478 19.55 15.99 21.78
C THR A 478 20.56 15.34 20.84
N LEU A 479 21.10 14.17 21.22
CA LEU A 479 21.95 13.38 20.32
C LEU A 479 21.14 12.90 19.10
N MET A 480 19.94 12.35 19.33
CA MET A 480 19.10 11.84 18.23
C MET A 480 18.77 12.93 17.19
N VAL A 481 18.43 14.15 17.62
CA VAL A 481 18.20 15.25 16.66
C VAL A 481 19.48 15.71 15.98
N ALA A 482 20.62 15.68 16.67
CA ALA A 482 21.89 16.10 16.08
C ALA A 482 22.38 15.12 15.00
N GLU A 483 22.19 13.82 15.21
CA GLU A 483 22.57 12.77 14.26
C GLU A 483 21.60 12.67 13.08
N ASN A 484 20.32 13.00 13.26
CA ASN A 484 19.30 12.80 12.22
C ASN A 484 18.92 14.10 11.47
N TRP A 485 19.58 15.23 11.71
CA TRP A 485 19.10 16.50 11.16
C TRP A 485 19.32 16.61 9.65
N ASP A 486 20.49 16.19 9.17
CA ASP A 486 20.92 16.30 7.78
C ASP A 486 20.23 15.28 6.87
N ASP A 487 20.06 14.03 7.32
CA ASP A 487 19.39 12.99 6.53
C ASP A 487 17.84 13.16 6.50
N HIS A 488 17.24 13.79 7.51
CA HIS A 488 15.79 14.06 7.56
C HIS A 488 15.37 15.45 7.05
N ASP A 489 16.31 16.35 6.73
CA ASP A 489 15.96 17.63 6.13
C ASP A 489 15.51 17.46 4.67
N ARG A 490 14.22 17.69 4.43
CA ARG A 490 13.62 17.66 3.08
C ARG A 490 13.55 19.02 2.41
N SER A 491 14.17 20.04 2.99
CA SER A 491 14.27 21.37 2.40
C SER A 491 14.89 21.28 1.00
N ASN A 492 14.34 22.05 0.07
CA ASN A 492 14.82 22.14 -1.31
C ASN A 492 14.77 20.82 -2.13
N ARG A 493 14.20 19.71 -1.63
CA ARG A 493 14.00 18.48 -2.41
C ARG A 493 12.82 18.63 -3.38
N TYR A 494 13.10 18.99 -4.64
CA TYR A 494 12.08 19.17 -5.68
C TYR A 494 12.17 18.18 -6.84
N THR A 495 13.10 17.23 -6.77
CA THR A 495 13.41 16.22 -7.79
C THR A 495 12.16 15.57 -8.40
N ALA A 496 11.29 14.98 -7.57
CA ALA A 496 10.11 14.27 -8.06
C ALA A 496 9.15 15.19 -8.85
N ARG A 497 8.93 16.42 -8.36
CA ARG A 497 8.09 17.42 -9.03
C ARG A 497 8.68 17.84 -10.37
N ASP A 498 9.97 18.16 -10.39
CA ASP A 498 10.60 18.74 -11.57
C ASP A 498 10.88 17.68 -12.66
N ILE A 499 11.20 16.44 -12.28
CA ILE A 499 11.24 15.29 -13.20
C ILE A 499 9.85 15.05 -13.81
N ALA A 500 8.76 15.16 -13.05
CA ALA A 500 7.41 15.04 -13.59
C ALA A 500 7.12 16.11 -14.67
N LYS A 501 7.53 17.35 -14.44
CA LYS A 501 7.44 18.42 -15.45
C LYS A 501 8.29 18.11 -16.68
N MET A 502 9.49 17.56 -16.50
CA MET A 502 10.36 17.16 -17.61
C MET A 502 9.76 16.04 -18.46
N TYR A 503 9.10 15.04 -17.86
CA TYR A 503 8.34 14.03 -18.60
C TYR A 503 7.25 14.69 -19.46
N LEU A 504 6.49 15.62 -18.88
CA LEU A 504 5.42 16.35 -19.59
C LEU A 504 5.99 17.22 -20.71
N ASP A 505 7.06 17.97 -20.46
CA ASP A 505 7.72 18.87 -21.43
C ASP A 505 8.36 18.13 -22.59
N SER A 506 8.74 16.87 -22.37
CA SER A 506 9.24 16.01 -23.43
C SER A 506 8.13 15.57 -24.40
N CYS A 507 6.88 15.54 -23.95
CA CYS A 507 5.71 15.17 -24.75
C CYS A 507 5.20 16.33 -25.62
N GLU A 508 4.82 15.99 -26.85
CA GLU A 508 4.05 16.90 -27.73
C GLU A 508 2.65 17.23 -27.17
N PRO A 509 1.98 18.29 -27.65
CA PRO A 509 0.64 18.66 -27.20
C PRO A 509 -0.40 17.53 -27.35
N ASN A 510 -1.30 17.41 -26.36
CA ASN A 510 -2.37 16.40 -26.30
C ASN A 510 -1.89 14.94 -26.38
N ALA A 511 -0.61 14.68 -26.09
CA ALA A 511 -0.04 13.34 -26.12
C ALA A 511 -0.66 12.37 -25.10
N ILE A 512 -0.49 11.07 -25.33
CA ILE A 512 -0.74 10.00 -24.36
C ILE A 512 0.62 9.56 -23.82
N LEU A 513 0.83 9.63 -22.50
CA LEU A 513 2.04 9.18 -21.82
C LEU A 513 1.71 7.96 -20.96
N PHE A 514 2.26 6.81 -21.35
CA PHE A 514 2.19 5.59 -20.57
C PHE A 514 3.24 5.60 -19.46
N THR A 515 2.79 5.29 -18.24
CA THR A 515 3.60 5.12 -17.04
C THR A 515 3.35 3.72 -16.46
N ASN A 516 4.10 3.28 -15.45
CA ASN A 516 3.94 1.92 -14.93
C ASN A 516 3.68 1.84 -13.42
N GLY A 517 4.28 2.72 -12.61
CA GLY A 517 4.28 2.60 -11.15
C GLY A 517 3.96 3.90 -10.44
N ASP A 518 4.10 3.88 -9.11
CA ASP A 518 3.76 5.03 -8.28
C ASP A 518 4.79 6.16 -8.46
N ASN A 519 6.07 5.82 -8.60
CA ASN A 519 7.19 6.77 -8.67
C ASN A 519 7.18 7.67 -9.92
N ASP A 520 6.58 7.22 -11.03
CA ASP A 520 6.40 8.06 -12.21
C ASP A 520 5.00 8.67 -12.29
N THR A 521 3.96 7.90 -11.95
CA THR A 521 2.56 8.32 -12.10
C THR A 521 2.14 9.39 -11.08
N PHE A 522 2.46 9.23 -9.79
CA PHE A 522 1.95 10.12 -8.74
C PHE A 522 2.54 11.53 -8.82
N PRO A 523 3.84 11.73 -9.09
CA PRO A 523 4.37 13.07 -9.33
C PRO A 523 3.73 13.76 -10.54
N LEU A 524 3.45 13.02 -11.62
CA LEU A 524 2.75 13.53 -12.81
C LEU A 524 1.33 13.99 -12.47
N TRP A 525 0.59 13.17 -11.73
CA TRP A 525 -0.74 13.54 -11.23
C TRP A 525 -0.68 14.75 -10.31
N TYR A 526 0.29 14.85 -9.40
CA TYR A 526 0.44 16.02 -8.53
C TYR A 526 0.60 17.31 -9.34
N VAL A 527 1.52 17.36 -10.32
CA VAL A 527 1.76 18.59 -11.09
C VAL A 527 0.58 18.94 -11.99
N GLN A 528 -0.22 17.97 -12.44
CA GLN A 528 -1.44 18.24 -13.21
C GLN A 528 -2.60 18.70 -12.32
N GLU A 529 -2.91 17.95 -11.26
CA GLU A 529 -4.10 18.21 -10.41
C GLU A 529 -3.91 19.38 -9.45
N VAL A 530 -2.70 19.60 -8.95
CA VAL A 530 -2.40 20.62 -7.94
C VAL A 530 -1.79 21.87 -8.56
N GLU A 531 -0.82 21.70 -9.46
CA GLU A 531 -0.12 22.84 -10.08
C GLU A 531 -0.72 23.27 -11.43
N GLY A 532 -1.63 22.48 -12.03
CA GLY A 532 -2.26 22.81 -13.30
C GLY A 532 -1.30 22.79 -14.50
N TYR A 533 -0.24 21.98 -14.45
CA TYR A 533 0.82 21.96 -15.47
C TYR A 533 0.57 20.92 -16.55
N ARG A 534 0.61 21.31 -17.85
CA ARG A 534 0.44 20.41 -19.01
C ARG A 534 -0.74 19.45 -18.87
N THR A 535 -1.90 20.00 -18.50
CA THR A 535 -3.19 19.31 -18.37
C THR A 535 -3.75 18.77 -19.70
N ASP A 536 -3.07 19.05 -20.82
CA ASP A 536 -3.34 18.49 -22.14
C ASP A 536 -2.82 17.05 -22.30
N VAL A 537 -1.72 16.69 -21.63
CA VAL A 537 -1.11 15.35 -21.74
C VAL A 537 -1.92 14.34 -20.92
N ARG A 538 -2.30 13.22 -21.54
CA ARG A 538 -3.02 12.14 -20.90
C ARG A 538 -2.06 11.15 -20.25
N ILE A 539 -2.04 11.06 -18.93
CA ILE A 539 -1.28 10.04 -18.20
C ILE A 539 -2.07 8.74 -18.12
N VAL A 540 -1.47 7.63 -18.56
CA VAL A 540 -2.06 6.29 -18.53
C VAL A 540 -1.13 5.31 -17.81
N ASN A 541 -1.48 4.96 -16.58
CA ASN A 541 -0.76 3.95 -15.80
C ASN A 541 -1.12 2.53 -16.28
N LEU A 542 -0.11 1.79 -16.76
CA LEU A 542 -0.27 0.45 -17.32
C LEU A 542 -0.69 -0.60 -16.29
N SER A 543 -0.35 -0.42 -15.00
CA SER A 543 -0.80 -1.33 -13.93
C SER A 543 -2.30 -1.18 -13.68
N LEU A 544 -2.79 0.07 -13.63
CA LEU A 544 -4.20 0.39 -13.44
C LEU A 544 -5.07 0.09 -14.67
N LEU A 545 -4.50 0.12 -15.89
CA LEU A 545 -5.18 -0.20 -17.15
C LEU A 545 -5.68 -1.65 -17.26
N ASN A 546 -5.35 -2.51 -16.30
CA ASN A 546 -5.98 -3.83 -16.15
C ASN A 546 -7.39 -3.78 -15.54
N THR A 547 -7.79 -2.64 -14.99
CA THR A 547 -9.07 -2.45 -14.30
C THR A 547 -10.05 -1.73 -15.21
N ASP A 548 -11.32 -2.12 -15.12
CA ASP A 548 -12.37 -1.59 -15.97
C ASP A 548 -12.76 -0.15 -15.62
N TRP A 549 -12.68 0.23 -14.33
CA TRP A 549 -12.91 1.60 -13.89
C TRP A 549 -11.84 2.55 -14.47
N TYR A 550 -10.57 2.15 -14.50
CA TYR A 550 -9.52 3.02 -15.04
C TYR A 550 -9.65 3.19 -16.56
N ILE A 551 -10.07 2.15 -17.28
CA ILE A 551 -10.40 2.27 -18.71
C ILE A 551 -11.53 3.29 -18.93
N ASP A 552 -12.60 3.26 -18.11
CA ASP A 552 -13.67 4.26 -18.18
C ASP A 552 -13.14 5.68 -17.98
N MET A 553 -12.23 5.86 -17.01
CA MET A 553 -11.58 7.14 -16.78
C MET A 553 -10.86 7.61 -18.05
N MET A 554 -10.06 6.75 -18.66
CA MET A 554 -9.30 7.12 -19.86
C MET A 554 -10.19 7.48 -21.06
N LYS A 555 -11.42 6.95 -21.13
CA LYS A 555 -12.41 7.29 -22.15
C LYS A 555 -13.17 8.60 -21.89
N ARG A 556 -12.86 9.33 -20.80
CA ARG A 556 -13.46 10.64 -20.48
C ARG A 556 -12.51 11.79 -20.80
N LYS A 557 -13.08 12.93 -21.18
CA LYS A 557 -12.32 14.17 -21.29
C LYS A 557 -12.02 14.68 -19.89
N PHE A 558 -10.77 15.05 -19.64
CA PHE A 558 -10.38 15.70 -18.39
C PHE A 558 -9.53 16.92 -18.73
N TYR A 559 -9.90 18.05 -18.13
CA TYR A 559 -9.28 19.35 -18.40
C TYR A 559 -9.16 19.59 -19.91
N ASP A 560 -7.94 19.80 -20.40
CA ASP A 560 -7.62 20.06 -21.81
C ASP A 560 -7.30 18.80 -22.59
N SER A 561 -7.15 17.65 -21.93
CA SER A 561 -6.76 16.38 -22.56
C SER A 561 -7.96 15.63 -23.14
N GLU A 562 -7.88 15.30 -24.43
CA GLU A 562 -8.91 14.54 -25.11
C GLU A 562 -9.02 13.08 -24.59
N PRO A 563 -10.21 12.45 -24.66
CA PRO A 563 -10.39 11.03 -24.33
C PRO A 563 -9.42 10.12 -25.08
N VAL A 564 -8.92 9.07 -24.44
CA VAL A 564 -8.17 8.01 -25.13
C VAL A 564 -9.14 7.27 -26.05
N PRO A 565 -8.84 7.13 -27.36
CA PRO A 565 -9.79 6.61 -28.35
C PRO A 565 -9.89 5.07 -28.33
N PHE A 566 -10.17 4.47 -27.18
CA PHE A 566 -10.41 3.04 -27.06
C PHE A 566 -11.74 2.65 -27.74
N THR A 567 -11.70 1.62 -28.59
CA THR A 567 -12.85 1.14 -29.37
C THR A 567 -13.65 0.05 -28.69
N PHE A 568 -13.16 -0.49 -27.57
CA PHE A 568 -13.91 -1.47 -26.78
C PHE A 568 -15.07 -0.79 -26.02
N GLU A 569 -16.21 -1.47 -25.97
CA GLU A 569 -17.38 -1.07 -25.18
C GLU A 569 -17.30 -1.58 -23.74
N LYS A 570 -17.97 -0.93 -22.79
CA LYS A 570 -17.87 -1.26 -21.35
C LYS A 570 -18.10 -2.75 -21.05
N SER A 571 -19.09 -3.35 -21.71
CA SER A 571 -19.41 -4.78 -21.57
C SER A 571 -18.28 -5.72 -22.02
N GLU A 572 -17.34 -5.23 -22.83
CA GLU A 572 -16.26 -6.02 -23.39
C GLU A 572 -15.01 -6.07 -22.50
N TYR A 573 -14.86 -5.14 -21.55
CA TYR A 573 -13.70 -5.05 -20.64
C TYR A 573 -14.05 -4.95 -19.15
N VAL A 574 -15.34 -5.03 -18.77
CA VAL A 574 -15.75 -5.12 -17.35
C VAL A 574 -15.01 -6.25 -16.63
N GLN A 575 -14.69 -6.08 -15.34
CA GLN A 575 -13.93 -7.07 -14.57
C GLN A 575 -14.56 -8.46 -14.64
N GLY A 576 -13.78 -9.49 -14.98
CA GLY A 576 -14.26 -10.85 -15.26
C GLY A 576 -14.42 -11.16 -16.75
N THR A 577 -14.41 -10.13 -17.61
CA THR A 577 -14.48 -10.26 -19.07
C THR A 577 -13.13 -9.90 -19.68
N ARG A 578 -12.52 -10.86 -20.38
CA ARG A 578 -11.23 -10.69 -21.09
C ARG A 578 -10.11 -10.14 -20.19
N ASP A 579 -10.12 -10.51 -18.91
CA ASP A 579 -9.05 -10.14 -17.99
C ASP A 579 -7.68 -10.66 -18.47
N VAL A 580 -7.67 -11.90 -18.99
CA VAL A 580 -6.51 -12.54 -19.60
C VAL A 580 -6.95 -13.47 -20.74
N LEU A 581 -6.32 -13.33 -21.91
CA LEU A 581 -6.39 -14.29 -23.01
C LEU A 581 -5.13 -15.16 -22.98
N TYR A 582 -5.30 -16.47 -23.14
CA TYR A 582 -4.19 -17.44 -23.10
C TYR A 582 -3.81 -17.90 -24.50
N PHE A 583 -2.51 -18.04 -24.77
CA PHE A 583 -2.07 -18.54 -26.06
C PHE A 583 -2.40 -20.04 -26.20
N GLN A 584 -2.99 -20.42 -27.34
CA GLN A 584 -3.17 -21.82 -27.74
C GLN A 584 -2.61 -22.00 -29.14
N ASP A 585 -1.56 -22.83 -29.29
CA ASP A 585 -0.98 -23.10 -30.59
C ASP A 585 -1.92 -23.97 -31.42
N MET A 586 -2.53 -23.37 -32.43
CA MET A 586 -3.40 -24.05 -33.39
C MET A 586 -2.67 -24.42 -34.69
N GLY A 587 -1.34 -24.30 -34.74
CA GLY A 587 -0.53 -24.56 -35.93
C GLY A 587 -0.73 -23.54 -37.05
N LEU A 588 -1.26 -22.35 -36.72
CA LEU A 588 -1.43 -21.26 -37.68
C LEU A 588 -0.06 -20.72 -38.13
N LYS A 589 0.08 -20.45 -39.43
CA LYS A 589 1.30 -19.88 -40.01
C LYS A 589 1.04 -18.45 -40.49
N GLY A 590 2.08 -17.63 -40.49
CA GLY A 590 2.02 -16.25 -40.99
C GLY A 590 1.84 -15.21 -39.88
N ARG A 591 1.31 -14.05 -40.26
CA ARG A 591 0.98 -12.92 -39.39
C ARG A 591 -0.50 -12.57 -39.56
N TRP A 592 -1.16 -12.18 -38.48
CA TRP A 592 -2.50 -11.58 -38.56
C TRP A 592 -2.40 -10.07 -38.66
N TYR A 593 -3.35 -9.43 -39.36
CA TYR A 593 -3.53 -8.01 -39.14
C TYR A 593 -3.97 -7.80 -37.70
N VAL A 594 -3.51 -6.72 -37.08
CA VAL A 594 -3.87 -6.41 -35.69
C VAL A 594 -5.38 -6.29 -35.51
N GLN A 595 -6.11 -5.79 -36.54
CA GLN A 595 -7.56 -5.73 -36.53
C GLN A 595 -8.21 -7.12 -36.47
N ASP A 596 -7.71 -8.10 -37.25
CA ASP A 596 -8.23 -9.47 -37.22
C ASP A 596 -8.08 -10.09 -35.82
N PHE A 597 -6.98 -9.77 -35.12
CA PHE A 597 -6.77 -10.18 -33.75
C PHE A 597 -7.76 -9.51 -32.79
N LEU A 598 -8.02 -8.21 -32.93
CA LEU A 598 -9.00 -7.49 -32.10
C LEU A 598 -10.43 -8.01 -32.31
N ASP A 599 -10.83 -8.23 -33.56
CA ASP A 599 -12.13 -8.80 -33.92
C ASP A 599 -12.27 -10.21 -33.35
N TYR A 600 -11.20 -11.01 -33.39
CA TYR A 600 -11.16 -12.31 -32.74
C TYR A 600 -11.28 -12.19 -31.22
N ALA A 601 -10.52 -11.29 -30.59
CA ALA A 601 -10.51 -11.07 -29.14
C ALA A 601 -11.87 -10.58 -28.61
N LYS A 602 -12.62 -9.81 -29.40
CA LYS A 602 -13.98 -9.31 -29.09
C LYS A 602 -15.06 -10.39 -29.15
N ARG A 603 -14.76 -11.61 -29.63
CA ARG A 603 -15.71 -12.73 -29.59
C ARG A 603 -15.88 -13.28 -28.17
N SER A 604 -17.04 -13.89 -27.92
CA SER A 604 -17.37 -14.57 -26.64
C SER A 604 -17.99 -15.96 -26.86
N ASP A 605 -17.99 -16.47 -28.10
CA ASP A 605 -18.54 -17.79 -28.42
C ASP A 605 -17.61 -18.94 -28.04
N ASP A 606 -18.13 -20.17 -28.02
CA ASP A 606 -17.36 -21.36 -27.61
C ASP A 606 -16.12 -21.62 -28.50
N GLY A 607 -16.06 -21.05 -29.72
CA GLY A 607 -14.91 -21.20 -30.62
C GLY A 607 -13.67 -20.40 -30.23
N VAL A 608 -13.78 -19.48 -29.28
CA VAL A 608 -12.65 -18.68 -28.75
C VAL A 608 -12.37 -18.96 -27.27
N MET A 609 -12.97 -20.03 -26.74
CA MET A 609 -12.88 -20.43 -25.34
C MET A 609 -12.28 -21.83 -25.21
N PHE A 610 -11.52 -22.07 -24.15
CA PHE A 610 -11.14 -23.41 -23.71
C PHE A 610 -11.53 -23.62 -22.25
N THR A 611 -11.76 -24.88 -21.87
CA THR A 611 -12.12 -25.23 -20.50
C THR A 611 -10.89 -25.67 -19.73
N ALA A 612 -10.33 -24.80 -18.90
CA ALA A 612 -9.36 -25.17 -17.89
C ALA A 612 -10.03 -26.01 -16.79
N PHE A 613 -9.28 -26.94 -16.21
CA PHE A 613 -9.76 -27.82 -15.12
C PHE A 613 -11.04 -28.61 -15.48
N ALA A 614 -11.24 -28.96 -16.75
CA ALA A 614 -12.46 -29.62 -17.26
C ALA A 614 -12.83 -30.93 -16.55
N GLY A 615 -11.85 -31.64 -15.97
CA GLY A 615 -12.05 -32.89 -15.23
C GLY A 615 -12.26 -32.72 -13.72
N THR A 616 -12.57 -31.50 -13.26
CA THR A 616 -12.72 -31.15 -11.85
C THR A 616 -14.13 -30.61 -11.57
N ASP A 617 -14.50 -30.50 -10.29
CA ASP A 617 -15.75 -29.90 -9.83
C ASP A 617 -15.79 -28.36 -9.99
N SER A 618 -14.74 -27.76 -10.54
CA SER A 618 -14.62 -26.32 -10.78
C SER A 618 -14.03 -26.01 -12.17
N PRO A 619 -14.70 -26.43 -13.27
CA PRO A 619 -14.24 -26.15 -14.63
C PRO A 619 -14.34 -24.65 -14.92
N LYS A 620 -13.33 -24.09 -15.59
CA LYS A 620 -13.25 -22.66 -15.91
C LYS A 620 -13.12 -22.44 -17.41
N LYS A 621 -14.11 -21.79 -18.01
CA LYS A 621 -14.02 -21.34 -19.41
C LYS A 621 -13.15 -20.08 -19.46
N LEU A 622 -12.11 -20.11 -20.28
CA LEU A 622 -11.15 -19.03 -20.43
C LEU A 622 -10.98 -18.69 -21.91
N PRO A 623 -10.85 -17.41 -22.28
CA PRO A 623 -10.62 -17.04 -23.66
C PRO A 623 -9.17 -17.35 -24.04
N PHE A 624 -8.96 -17.70 -25.30
CA PHE A 624 -7.62 -17.93 -25.83
C PHE A 624 -7.35 -17.06 -27.06
N PHE A 625 -6.10 -17.02 -27.51
CA PHE A 625 -5.71 -16.44 -28.79
C PHE A 625 -4.73 -17.36 -29.53
N PRO A 626 -4.83 -17.51 -30.87
CA PRO A 626 -4.07 -18.53 -31.59
C PRO A 626 -2.85 -18.01 -32.35
N MET A 627 -2.61 -16.69 -32.39
CA MET A 627 -1.54 -16.07 -33.18
C MET A 627 -0.73 -15.10 -32.31
N LYS A 628 0.61 -15.22 -32.35
CA LYS A 628 1.53 -14.29 -31.67
C LYS A 628 2.15 -13.24 -32.59
N ASN A 629 2.09 -13.45 -33.89
CA ASN A 629 2.72 -12.54 -34.85
C ASN A 629 1.63 -11.65 -35.47
N PHE A 630 1.69 -10.36 -35.16
CA PHE A 630 0.78 -9.35 -35.67
C PHE A 630 1.47 -8.48 -36.71
N ARG A 631 0.66 -7.74 -37.45
CA ARG A 631 1.06 -6.74 -38.43
C ARG A 631 0.12 -5.55 -38.36
N VAL A 632 0.67 -4.36 -38.15
CA VAL A 632 -0.09 -3.09 -38.11
C VAL A 632 0.15 -2.36 -39.43
N PRO A 633 -0.89 -2.07 -40.24
CA PRO A 633 -0.76 -1.24 -41.44
C PRO A 633 -0.32 0.18 -41.10
N VAL A 634 0.59 0.74 -41.90
CA VAL A 634 1.08 2.12 -41.71
C VAL A 634 0.63 2.98 -42.89
N SER A 635 -0.17 4.00 -42.61
CA SER A 635 -0.55 5.01 -43.61
C SER A 635 0.58 6.02 -43.79
N LYS A 636 1.32 5.91 -44.90
CA LYS A 636 2.43 6.84 -45.21
C LYS A 636 1.96 8.30 -45.29
N ALA A 637 0.75 8.53 -45.77
CA ALA A 637 0.17 9.87 -45.86
C ALA A 637 -0.05 10.47 -44.46
N ASP A 638 -0.58 9.67 -43.52
CA ASP A 638 -0.85 10.14 -42.16
C ASP A 638 0.44 10.38 -41.37
N VAL A 639 1.45 9.53 -41.55
CA VAL A 639 2.78 9.70 -40.93
C VAL A 639 3.46 10.99 -41.40
N VAL A 640 3.43 11.29 -42.70
CA VAL A 640 3.97 12.57 -43.24
C VAL A 640 3.14 13.75 -42.73
N LYS A 641 1.81 13.63 -42.72
CA LYS A 641 0.91 14.68 -42.19
C LYS A 641 1.15 14.97 -40.70
N ALA A 642 1.52 13.95 -39.92
CA ALA A 642 1.88 14.06 -38.51
C ALA A 642 3.29 14.63 -38.28
N GLY A 643 4.06 14.91 -39.34
CA GLY A 643 5.41 15.49 -39.24
C GLY A 643 6.48 14.51 -38.76
N LEU A 644 6.22 13.20 -38.80
CA LEU A 644 7.15 12.16 -38.35
C LEU A 644 8.22 11.79 -39.41
N ALA A 645 8.00 12.18 -40.67
CA ALA A 645 8.95 11.99 -41.76
C ALA A 645 8.80 13.09 -42.82
N ASN A 646 9.91 13.48 -43.42
CA ASN A 646 9.93 14.50 -44.48
C ASN A 646 9.42 13.98 -45.84
N ASP A 647 9.57 12.67 -46.10
CA ASP A 647 9.05 12.01 -47.28
C ASP A 647 8.54 10.59 -46.97
N SER A 648 7.85 9.98 -47.92
CA SER A 648 7.23 8.66 -47.77
C SER A 648 8.17 7.49 -48.07
N THR A 649 9.41 7.73 -48.49
CA THR A 649 10.31 6.68 -48.98
C THR A 649 10.90 5.84 -47.85
N ALA A 650 11.15 6.45 -46.70
CA ALA A 650 11.68 5.77 -45.51
C ALA A 650 10.59 5.14 -44.61
N ILE A 651 9.30 5.35 -44.93
CA ILE A 651 8.18 4.86 -44.11
C ILE A 651 7.83 3.42 -44.53
N PRO A 652 7.85 2.44 -43.61
CA PRO A 652 7.47 1.07 -43.93
C PRO A 652 5.96 0.98 -44.21
N ASP A 653 5.54 -0.01 -45.00
CA ASP A 653 4.11 -0.28 -45.23
C ASP A 653 3.43 -0.89 -43.99
N TYR A 654 4.22 -1.53 -43.11
CA TYR A 654 3.74 -2.24 -41.94
C TYR A 654 4.71 -2.18 -40.78
N ILE A 655 4.18 -2.18 -39.55
CA ILE A 655 4.90 -2.54 -38.34
C ILE A 655 4.68 -4.03 -38.08
N ASP A 656 5.75 -4.81 -38.13
CA ASP A 656 5.75 -6.21 -37.76
C ASP A 656 5.93 -6.36 -36.25
N TRP A 657 4.90 -6.88 -35.59
CA TRP A 657 4.81 -6.93 -34.13
C TRP A 657 4.78 -8.38 -33.64
N ASN A 658 5.85 -8.82 -32.95
CA ASN A 658 6.00 -10.20 -32.47
C ASN A 658 5.72 -10.28 -30.97
N TRP A 659 4.58 -10.84 -30.59
CA TRP A 659 4.18 -10.99 -29.20
C TRP A 659 4.94 -12.13 -28.52
N GLY A 660 5.77 -11.81 -27.51
CA GLY A 660 6.62 -12.79 -26.84
C GLY A 660 5.92 -13.60 -25.74
N SER A 661 4.80 -13.12 -25.20
CA SER A 661 4.13 -13.74 -24.07
C SER A 661 3.10 -14.80 -24.49
N SER A 662 2.79 -15.72 -23.58
CA SER A 662 1.67 -16.67 -23.73
C SER A 662 0.37 -16.16 -23.11
N ILE A 663 0.37 -14.91 -22.64
CA ILE A 663 -0.81 -14.22 -22.14
C ILE A 663 -0.91 -12.85 -22.82
N VAL A 664 -2.15 -12.38 -22.99
CA VAL A 664 -2.50 -10.99 -23.30
C VAL A 664 -3.47 -10.57 -22.21
N ALA A 665 -3.02 -9.70 -21.30
CA ALA A 665 -3.84 -9.14 -20.24
C ALA A 665 -4.74 -8.02 -20.78
N LYS A 666 -5.72 -7.59 -19.98
CA LYS A 666 -6.63 -6.50 -20.38
C LYS A 666 -5.90 -5.21 -20.76
N ARG A 667 -4.87 -4.80 -20.00
CA ARG A 667 -4.05 -3.63 -20.37
C ARG A 667 -3.41 -3.79 -21.76
N ASP A 668 -2.98 -5.01 -22.08
CA ASP A 668 -2.30 -5.32 -23.33
C ASP A 668 -3.29 -5.19 -24.49
N LEU A 669 -4.51 -5.70 -24.32
CA LEU A 669 -5.60 -5.51 -25.28
C LEU A 669 -5.90 -4.03 -25.54
N MET A 670 -5.95 -3.19 -24.49
CA MET A 670 -6.24 -1.76 -24.66
C MET A 670 -5.11 -1.04 -25.39
N VAL A 671 -3.85 -1.40 -25.14
CA VAL A 671 -2.71 -0.84 -25.88
C VAL A 671 -2.70 -1.32 -27.33
N ILE A 672 -2.98 -2.61 -27.57
CA ILE A 672 -3.12 -3.16 -28.94
C ILE A 672 -4.25 -2.43 -29.68
N ASP A 673 -5.39 -2.21 -29.03
CA ASP A 673 -6.52 -1.45 -29.58
C ASP A 673 -6.15 -0.02 -29.96
N LEU A 674 -5.47 0.69 -29.07
CA LEU A 674 -5.00 2.05 -29.32
C LEU A 674 -4.03 2.11 -30.51
N ILE A 675 -3.07 1.18 -30.57
CA ILE A 675 -2.06 1.13 -31.64
C ILE A 675 -2.70 0.75 -32.98
N ALA A 676 -3.67 -0.17 -32.98
CA ALA A 676 -4.36 -0.60 -34.19
C ALA A 676 -5.13 0.54 -34.87
N HIS A 677 -5.63 1.50 -34.09
CA HIS A 677 -6.41 2.65 -34.56
C HIS A 677 -5.61 3.96 -34.56
N ASN A 678 -4.28 3.90 -34.46
CA ASN A 678 -3.44 5.09 -34.44
C ASN A 678 -3.28 5.69 -35.85
N ASP A 679 -3.90 6.84 -36.08
CA ASP A 679 -3.74 7.65 -37.30
C ASP A 679 -2.59 8.65 -37.22
N TRP A 680 -1.72 8.52 -36.20
CA TRP A 680 -0.57 9.40 -35.92
C TRP A 680 -0.93 10.85 -35.57
N SER A 681 -2.22 11.20 -35.46
CA SER A 681 -2.66 12.54 -35.08
C SER A 681 -2.43 12.85 -33.60
N ARG A 682 -2.42 11.81 -32.76
CA ARG A 682 -2.19 11.91 -31.32
C ARG A 682 -0.91 11.16 -30.93
N PRO A 683 0.16 11.87 -30.51
CA PRO A 683 1.41 11.23 -30.13
C PRO A 683 1.27 10.29 -28.93
N ILE A 684 1.91 9.12 -29.01
CA ILE A 684 1.96 8.11 -27.94
C ILE A 684 3.39 8.02 -27.41
N TYR A 685 3.53 8.11 -26.09
CA TYR A 685 4.80 8.07 -25.38
C TYR A 685 4.78 7.03 -24.26
N PHE A 686 5.96 6.60 -23.86
CA PHE A 686 6.21 5.78 -22.67
C PHE A 686 7.28 6.47 -21.81
N SER A 687 7.09 6.53 -20.50
CA SER A 687 8.14 7.00 -19.60
C SER A 687 9.35 6.06 -19.68
N THR A 688 10.56 6.60 -19.50
CA THR A 688 11.79 5.78 -19.43
C THR A 688 11.78 4.81 -18.25
N THR A 689 10.92 5.02 -17.25
CA THR A 689 10.74 4.19 -16.05
C THR A 689 9.75 3.04 -16.21
N VAL A 690 9.07 2.90 -17.36
CA VAL A 690 8.15 1.77 -17.61
C VAL A 690 8.84 0.41 -17.44
N GLY A 691 10.11 0.33 -17.79
CA GLY A 691 10.96 -0.83 -17.49
C GLY A 691 12.16 -0.93 -18.42
N SER A 692 12.92 -2.02 -18.29
CA SER A 692 14.13 -2.29 -19.05
C SER A 692 14.03 -3.56 -19.92
N SER A 693 12.81 -4.06 -20.13
CA SER A 693 12.56 -5.30 -20.86
C SER A 693 11.68 -5.04 -22.09
N PRO A 694 11.85 -5.79 -23.20
CA PRO A 694 10.95 -5.71 -24.35
C PRO A 694 9.47 -5.87 -23.98
N SER A 695 9.14 -6.75 -23.01
CA SER A 695 7.76 -6.93 -22.55
C SER A 695 7.15 -5.69 -21.89
N SER A 696 7.97 -4.82 -21.28
CA SER A 696 7.52 -3.57 -20.67
C SER A 696 6.98 -2.59 -21.71
N PHE A 697 7.49 -2.65 -22.94
CA PHE A 697 7.07 -1.84 -24.08
C PHE A 697 6.33 -2.67 -25.13
N PHE A 698 5.68 -3.75 -24.70
CA PHE A 698 4.86 -4.59 -25.56
C PHE A 698 5.61 -5.15 -26.78
N TRP A 699 6.92 -5.40 -26.70
CA TRP A 699 7.78 -5.81 -27.82
C TRP A 699 7.84 -4.82 -29.00
N LEU A 700 7.62 -3.54 -28.74
CA LEU A 700 7.69 -2.45 -29.72
C LEU A 700 8.95 -1.59 -29.57
N GLN A 701 9.95 -2.05 -28.83
CA GLN A 701 11.14 -1.27 -28.49
C GLN A 701 11.92 -0.74 -29.70
N ASP A 702 11.88 -1.43 -30.85
CA ASP A 702 12.56 -0.99 -32.07
C ASP A 702 11.82 0.18 -32.76
N TYR A 703 10.57 0.44 -32.38
CA TYR A 703 9.70 1.51 -32.88
C TYR A 703 9.61 2.67 -31.89
N LEU A 704 10.58 2.77 -30.97
CA LEU A 704 10.68 3.86 -30.01
C LEU A 704 11.71 4.88 -30.45
N GLN A 705 11.48 6.15 -30.11
CA GLN A 705 12.44 7.22 -30.28
C GLN A 705 12.54 8.00 -28.97
N LEU A 706 13.73 8.05 -28.37
CA LEU A 706 13.95 8.85 -27.17
C LEU A 706 13.85 10.34 -27.50
N GLU A 707 12.96 11.04 -26.80
CA GLU A 707 12.77 12.48 -26.82
C GLU A 707 12.77 12.98 -25.37
N GLY A 708 13.86 13.62 -24.91
CA GLY A 708 13.99 14.06 -23.52
C GLY A 708 14.02 12.88 -22.53
N LEU A 709 13.00 12.76 -21.68
CA LEU A 709 12.83 11.67 -20.71
C LEU A 709 11.75 10.64 -21.11
N VAL A 710 11.25 10.67 -22.35
CA VAL A 710 10.18 9.76 -22.79
C VAL A 710 10.52 9.12 -24.13
N TYR A 711 9.98 7.92 -24.34
CA TYR A 711 10.06 7.20 -25.61
C TYR A 711 8.81 7.45 -26.44
N ARG A 712 8.94 8.12 -27.58
CA ARG A 712 7.88 8.29 -28.57
C ARG A 712 7.71 7.03 -29.41
N PHE A 713 6.48 6.57 -29.59
CA PHE A 713 6.18 5.53 -30.56
C PHE A 713 6.17 6.10 -31.99
N VAL A 714 6.99 5.53 -32.88
CA VAL A 714 7.19 5.99 -34.26
C VAL A 714 7.12 4.82 -35.25
N PRO A 715 6.72 5.03 -36.51
CA PRO A 715 6.53 3.93 -37.47
C PRO A 715 7.82 3.33 -38.00
N THR A 716 8.96 4.00 -37.80
CA THR A 716 10.25 3.60 -38.38
C THR A 716 11.02 2.73 -37.39
N ALA A 717 11.33 1.51 -37.79
CA ALA A 717 12.13 0.60 -36.97
C ALA A 717 13.60 1.05 -36.95
N SER A 718 14.17 1.12 -35.76
CA SER A 718 15.60 1.31 -35.52
C SER A 718 16.03 0.32 -34.44
N ALA A 719 17.04 -0.49 -34.71
CA ALA A 719 17.57 -1.35 -33.66
C ALA A 719 18.36 -0.49 -32.67
N GLY A 720 17.98 -0.53 -31.39
CA GLY A 720 18.75 0.10 -30.32
C GLY A 720 20.14 -0.52 -30.16
N ALA A 721 20.99 0.04 -29.30
CA ALA A 721 22.37 -0.42 -29.12
C ALA A 721 22.51 -1.81 -28.46
N GLY A 722 21.39 -2.45 -28.09
CA GLY A 722 21.36 -3.79 -27.48
C GLY A 722 21.65 -3.82 -25.97
N ASN A 723 21.89 -2.66 -25.36
CA ASN A 723 21.97 -2.49 -23.91
C ASN A 723 20.54 -2.24 -23.40
N GLY A 724 20.10 -2.94 -22.34
CA GLY A 724 18.69 -3.05 -21.91
C GLY A 724 17.94 -1.76 -21.50
N TYR A 725 18.44 -0.59 -21.83
CA TYR A 725 17.86 0.73 -21.57
C TYR A 725 17.99 1.68 -22.77
N GLU A 726 18.56 1.25 -23.90
CA GLU A 726 18.66 2.04 -25.14
C GLU A 726 17.77 1.42 -26.21
N PHE A 727 16.51 1.85 -26.25
CA PHE A 727 15.51 1.36 -27.19
C PHE A 727 15.42 2.26 -28.43
N GLY A 728 15.35 1.63 -29.59
CA GLY A 728 15.04 2.33 -30.82
C GLY A 728 16.09 3.37 -31.22
N SER A 729 15.63 4.56 -31.59
CA SER A 729 16.46 5.69 -32.00
C SER A 729 16.48 6.83 -30.97
N VAL A 730 17.34 7.83 -31.16
CA VAL A 730 17.38 9.04 -30.32
C VAL A 730 17.14 10.26 -31.20
N ASN A 731 16.16 11.10 -30.84
CA ASN A 731 15.99 12.41 -31.46
C ASN A 731 17.00 13.39 -30.86
N THR A 732 18.23 13.36 -31.38
CA THR A 732 19.36 14.11 -30.82
C THR A 732 19.11 15.61 -30.71
N GLU A 733 18.45 16.22 -31.70
CA GLU A 733 18.12 17.65 -31.71
C GLU A 733 17.12 18.00 -30.61
N LYS A 734 15.99 17.27 -30.52
CA LYS A 734 14.98 17.52 -29.48
C LYS A 734 15.54 17.26 -28.09
N CYS A 735 16.26 16.16 -27.91
CA CYS A 735 16.96 15.84 -26.67
C CYS A 735 17.94 16.94 -26.26
N TYR A 736 18.78 17.43 -27.19
CA TYR A 736 19.71 18.51 -26.92
C TYR A 736 18.99 19.80 -26.52
N ASN A 737 17.93 20.18 -27.26
CA ASN A 737 17.18 21.40 -26.98
C ASN A 737 16.47 21.36 -25.62
N LEU A 738 15.97 20.19 -25.20
CA LEU A 738 15.34 19.99 -23.89
C LEU A 738 16.38 19.99 -22.74
N MET A 739 17.55 19.37 -22.95
CA MET A 739 18.56 19.18 -21.90
C MET A 739 19.58 20.32 -21.75
N VAL A 740 19.94 21.02 -22.83
CA VAL A 740 21.12 21.90 -22.88
C VAL A 740 20.75 23.40 -22.99
N ASN A 741 19.47 23.75 -22.97
CA ASN A 741 19.00 25.12 -23.21
C ASN A 741 19.69 26.17 -22.28
N PRO A 742 20.13 27.35 -22.78
CA PRO A 742 20.78 28.37 -21.97
C PRO A 742 19.81 29.01 -20.95
N GLU A 743 20.36 29.50 -19.84
CA GLU A 743 19.61 30.00 -18.68
C GLU A 743 18.46 30.97 -19.03
N GLY A 744 17.26 30.69 -18.50
CA GLY A 744 16.13 31.62 -18.48
C GLY A 744 15.00 31.40 -19.50
N ALA A 745 15.09 30.39 -20.36
CA ALA A 745 13.99 30.02 -21.27
C ALA A 745 12.98 29.05 -20.62
N ALA A 746 11.70 29.15 -20.99
CA ALA A 746 10.69 28.13 -20.70
C ALA A 746 11.12 26.79 -21.34
N GLY A 747 11.02 25.68 -20.61
CA GLY A 747 11.44 24.34 -21.08
C GLY A 747 12.87 23.92 -20.72
N LYS A 748 13.53 24.57 -19.74
CA LYS A 748 14.78 24.06 -19.16
C LYS A 748 14.50 22.80 -18.33
N PHE A 749 15.23 21.72 -18.58
CA PHE A 749 15.28 20.58 -17.66
C PHE A 749 15.81 21.03 -16.30
N ASN A 750 14.94 21.00 -15.30
CA ASN A 750 15.26 21.34 -13.92
C ASN A 750 15.47 20.04 -13.13
N PHE A 751 16.66 19.88 -12.57
CA PHE A 751 17.01 18.69 -11.81
C PHE A 751 16.43 18.71 -10.39
N GLY A 752 15.57 19.67 -10.05
CA GLY A 752 14.87 19.70 -8.76
C GLY A 752 15.81 19.84 -7.57
N ASN A 753 16.92 20.55 -7.80
CA ASN A 753 18.04 20.78 -6.88
C ASN A 753 18.91 19.55 -6.60
N MET A 754 18.85 18.47 -7.38
CA MET A 754 19.81 17.35 -7.26
C MET A 754 21.27 17.79 -7.45
N GLU A 755 21.50 18.92 -8.12
CA GLU A 755 22.83 19.49 -8.33
C GLU A 755 23.35 20.30 -7.11
N VAL A 756 22.50 20.58 -6.12
CA VAL A 756 22.85 21.38 -4.94
C VAL A 756 23.53 20.46 -3.92
N PRO A 757 24.78 20.74 -3.50
CA PRO A 757 25.53 19.84 -2.61
C PRO A 757 24.87 19.54 -1.26
N ASP A 758 24.10 20.49 -0.72
CA ASP A 758 23.43 20.34 0.59
C ASP A 758 22.08 19.61 0.49
N VAL A 759 21.64 19.21 -0.71
CA VAL A 759 20.41 18.43 -0.90
C VAL A 759 20.74 16.95 -0.81
N PHE A 760 20.43 16.35 0.34
CA PHE A 760 20.52 14.91 0.52
C PHE A 760 19.41 14.19 -0.26
N LEU A 761 19.78 13.20 -1.05
CA LEU A 761 18.85 12.32 -1.78
C LEU A 761 18.94 10.94 -1.16
N ASP A 762 17.85 10.54 -0.52
CA ASP A 762 17.67 9.22 0.07
C ASP A 762 17.36 8.20 -1.03
N GLU A 763 18.37 7.46 -1.48
CA GLU A 763 18.21 6.27 -2.35
C GLU A 763 19.08 5.10 -1.91
#